data_AF-A0A242CDH8-F1
#
_entry.id   AF-A0A242CDH8-F1
#
_cell.length_a   1.000
_cell.length_b   1.000
_cell.length_c   1.000
_cell.angle_alpha   90.00
_cell.angle_beta   90.00
_cell.angle_gamma   90.00
#
_symmetry.space_group_name_H-M   'P 1'
#
loop_
_entity.id
_entity.type
_entity.pdbx_description
1 polymer ?
#
loop_
_entity_poly.entity_id
_entity_poly.type
_entity_poly.pdbx_seq_one_letter_code
_entity_poly.pdbx_strand_id
1 'polypeptide(L)'
;EVKAMNQAQVTISRGNATVLFSSATVADPKITVEQGATVTITTTAGVANTIDLRGENPEVFLQSGELDVATVGTTAAPTETTNNTIALRGTTPKITMNSNAQLTVRSTLAKRGIHLSGDNAQLLVNNSELSVTSATQATINLTGDHSSFSSENSTIQLVSTTGVTTNITGESPQLIFDSSKVSFTSSSGQRINLVGNAPLVSLSSTEMTMNATTGRGVYLQGATPQVLMESSRLLMTDTGASQGMILQGTDALLSLSNQSEFILTAGGSGIVENILIGGANNPRPELLVTDRSKLSVTTSSGISPTTGDAASNITNNAINVRGAESKTTISNGSELNILVTSNGRRGLTSEGAKSELLVSDSLVNISTVDGHSIFTNNDDQKVLIRGSQTRVDLNAISGAAYQHWTGNNEFIITDSATVNATSSGGRVFSINGSTGVLRDQYMEISNNATVNILRDSESYASSSALFHSTRQFTLNIDSGHLDIKDEKGPSDSALQVGASEGSYSTISNGGSIDIYTSKNDSTIITGNNSGINAFSSAEVKFTITGIGSKVRSISEDGDAFRSNSTGRSIFELSNLASLELSGRSTGGALNNINTDIIFNNPLYFDIQNVELGGRAISTTNVSSTLIGIQSGLSLWERTGSITGNPTFNFDTLDYQFTGIHLNTLLSTNKPEELNTSVIGTTGLSNFRRISSNNGRWAIADELRVPTNADAKIHGRVSLPEGLDSSRPAWDDEAIVTVEVESPSGENTQEYTAKTVGDANESPGISIYGEEPRGGLFEIDLDEPLEVGSKVRISKVELTSGELTDGFEHQILTETVEVFPIIPPTPAQFSSSIIPQDSTTIQGMTDNLDAEVTATHNGEPLNTEAVNVEADGRFTLDLSEVSLEMDDEIQVFLRDAEGSAVTAGVVNPPETNNTRGNINPSTELTFHDVTFQSATILTVGDLGPILPVDPLDPEVEVDPENRPELPEDQGLLSIDFISSFDFGSQAISVQDQTYYAKPQRLLNEDGTVNESEERPNYVQVSDRRSENDRNGWQLAVTQKEQFKNQTNQELIGARLNLSNQQLATANGGESPSLQVTNPLTLVPGNKRTLIRAEGTEGTGTWIYRFGDGETAGESVALDVPKGANPEATTYSATLLWELSAVPGN
;
A
#
# COMPACT_ATOMS: atom_id res chain seq x y z
N GLU A 1 46.67 -40.83 59.24
CA GLU A 1 46.75 -40.05 57.99
C GLU A 1 47.74 -40.70 57.04
N VAL A 2 47.46 -40.68 55.74
CA VAL A 2 48.41 -40.99 54.66
C VAL A 2 48.66 -39.70 53.89
N LYS A 3 49.91 -39.27 53.77
CA LYS A 3 50.25 -37.95 53.21
C LYS A 3 51.33 -38.07 52.13
N ALA A 4 51.03 -37.54 50.93
CA ALA A 4 51.95 -37.40 49.80
C ALA A 4 52.10 -35.91 49.46
N MET A 5 53.34 -35.41 49.36
CA MET A 5 53.64 -33.99 49.17
C MET A 5 54.97 -33.78 48.44
N ASN A 6 55.30 -32.53 48.09
CA ASN A 6 56.56 -32.13 47.44
C ASN A 6 56.87 -32.91 46.14
N GLN A 7 55.92 -32.94 45.20
CA GLN A 7 56.08 -33.62 43.91
C GLN A 7 56.34 -35.14 44.01
N ALA A 8 56.02 -35.77 45.14
CA ALA A 8 56.14 -37.22 45.29
C ALA A 8 55.28 -37.97 44.27
N GLN A 9 55.82 -39.05 43.70
CA GLN A 9 55.10 -39.95 42.81
C GLN A 9 54.93 -41.31 43.47
N VAL A 10 53.68 -41.73 43.69
CA VAL A 10 53.34 -43.01 44.34
C VAL A 10 52.46 -43.81 43.40
N THR A 11 52.90 -45.01 43.01
CA THR A 11 52.12 -45.91 42.16
C THR A 11 51.91 -47.24 42.87
N ILE A 12 50.64 -47.67 42.98
CA ILE A 12 50.25 -48.91 43.65
C ILE A 12 49.40 -49.74 42.68
N SER A 13 49.79 -50.99 42.44
CA SER A 13 49.03 -51.94 41.62
C SER A 13 48.79 -53.24 42.39
N ARG A 14 47.53 -53.67 42.49
CA ARG A 14 47.08 -54.86 43.25
C ARG A 14 45.97 -55.61 42.50
N GLY A 15 45.68 -56.84 42.95
CA GLY A 15 44.52 -57.62 42.52
C GLY A 15 43.21 -57.11 43.18
N ASN A 16 42.45 -58.01 43.80
CA ASN A 16 41.32 -57.65 44.67
C ASN A 16 41.83 -57.24 46.06
N ALA A 17 42.04 -55.95 46.29
CA ALA A 17 42.52 -55.45 47.57
C ALA A 17 41.93 -54.07 47.91
N THR A 18 41.67 -53.86 49.20
CA THR A 18 41.59 -52.53 49.77
C THR A 18 43.02 -52.01 49.95
N VAL A 19 43.36 -50.93 49.24
CA VAL A 19 44.71 -50.37 49.22
C VAL A 19 44.94 -49.45 50.41
N LEU A 20 43.93 -48.66 50.76
CA LEU A 20 43.94 -47.76 51.92
C LEU A 20 42.70 -48.03 52.78
N PHE A 21 42.92 -48.30 54.07
CA PHE A 21 41.86 -48.72 55.02
C PHE A 21 42.02 -48.04 56.39
N SER A 22 40.91 -47.65 57.01
CA SER A 22 40.84 -47.31 58.45
C SER A 22 39.68 -48.01 59.16
N SER A 23 39.83 -48.25 60.48
CA SER A 23 38.74 -48.79 61.30
C SER A 23 37.79 -47.69 61.76
N ALA A 24 36.53 -48.05 62.04
CA ALA A 24 35.50 -47.11 62.50
C ALA A 24 35.82 -46.39 63.83
N THR A 25 36.85 -46.83 64.56
CA THR A 25 37.31 -46.22 65.81
C THR A 25 38.29 -45.06 65.61
N VAL A 26 38.74 -44.80 64.37
CA VAL A 26 39.63 -43.67 64.06
C VAL A 26 38.77 -42.41 63.93
N ALA A 27 39.05 -41.37 64.71
CA ALA A 27 38.26 -40.12 64.65
C ALA A 27 38.41 -39.44 63.29
N ASP A 28 39.64 -39.12 62.86
CA ASP A 28 39.92 -38.33 61.64
C ASP A 28 40.81 -39.09 60.63
N PRO A 29 40.32 -40.18 60.01
CA PRO A 29 41.09 -40.90 59.01
C PRO A 29 41.19 -40.07 57.73
N LYS A 30 42.41 -39.73 57.33
CA LYS A 30 42.66 -38.76 56.26
C LYS A 30 43.68 -39.23 55.24
N ILE A 31 43.44 -38.94 53.97
CA ILE A 31 44.43 -38.97 52.88
C ILE A 31 44.68 -37.54 52.41
N THR A 32 45.95 -37.14 52.31
CA THR A 32 46.37 -35.82 51.85
C THR A 32 47.30 -35.98 50.64
N VAL A 33 46.95 -35.39 49.49
CA VAL A 33 47.83 -35.28 48.31
C VAL A 33 47.99 -33.82 47.94
N GLU A 34 49.18 -33.28 48.11
CA GLU A 34 49.41 -31.84 47.96
C GLU A 34 50.74 -31.49 47.27
N GLN A 35 50.91 -30.21 46.94
CA GLN A 35 52.20 -29.63 46.50
C GLN A 35 52.82 -30.37 45.29
N GLY A 36 52.01 -30.62 44.27
CA GLY A 36 52.39 -31.26 43.01
C GLY A 36 52.59 -32.78 43.08
N ALA A 37 52.27 -33.42 44.20
CA ALA A 37 52.38 -34.87 44.32
C ALA A 37 51.31 -35.60 43.48
N THR A 38 51.65 -36.79 42.99
CA THR A 38 50.77 -37.68 42.23
C THR A 38 50.69 -39.05 42.90
N VAL A 39 49.47 -39.54 43.12
CA VAL A 39 49.18 -40.88 43.64
C VAL A 39 48.32 -41.64 42.65
N THR A 40 48.82 -42.76 42.13
CA THR A 40 48.11 -43.64 41.18
C THR A 40 47.85 -45.01 41.81
N ILE A 41 46.59 -45.44 41.82
CA ILE A 41 46.16 -46.73 42.38
C ILE A 41 45.38 -47.54 41.33
N THR A 42 45.84 -48.75 41.05
CA THR A 42 45.18 -49.67 40.12
C THR A 42 44.82 -51.00 40.80
N THR A 43 43.56 -51.44 40.70
CA THR A 43 43.12 -52.77 41.14
C THR A 43 42.48 -53.57 40.00
N THR A 44 42.93 -54.80 39.76
CA THR A 44 42.57 -55.56 38.54
C THR A 44 41.34 -56.46 38.64
N ALA A 45 40.76 -56.68 39.83
CA ALA A 45 39.51 -57.42 39.99
C ALA A 45 38.88 -57.22 41.38
N GLY A 46 37.58 -57.52 41.53
CA GLY A 46 36.95 -57.88 42.81
C GLY A 46 36.10 -56.80 43.49
N VAL A 47 35.44 -57.22 44.58
CA VAL A 47 34.42 -56.43 45.31
C VAL A 47 34.98 -55.57 46.44
N ALA A 48 36.29 -55.61 46.71
CA ALA A 48 36.85 -54.77 47.78
C ALA A 48 36.72 -53.28 47.42
N ASN A 49 36.41 -52.45 48.42
CA ASN A 49 36.53 -51.00 48.29
C ASN A 49 38.03 -50.67 48.13
N THR A 50 38.41 -49.92 47.09
CA THR A 50 39.84 -49.67 46.80
C THR A 50 40.46 -48.69 47.79
N ILE A 51 39.75 -47.61 48.09
CA ILE A 51 39.98 -46.74 49.25
C ILE A 51 38.76 -46.87 50.17
N ASP A 52 38.95 -47.24 51.44
CA ASP A 52 37.88 -47.44 52.43
C ASP A 52 38.25 -46.77 53.77
N LEU A 53 37.89 -45.49 53.94
CA LEU A 53 38.12 -44.77 55.19
C LEU A 53 36.85 -44.78 56.03
N ARG A 54 36.97 -45.28 57.26
CA ARG A 54 35.91 -45.35 58.27
C ARG A 54 36.33 -44.58 59.51
N GLY A 55 35.45 -43.79 60.08
CA GLY A 55 35.74 -42.94 61.25
C GLY A 55 34.66 -41.90 61.51
N GLU A 56 34.89 -40.97 62.43
CA GLU A 56 33.94 -39.86 62.68
C GLU A 56 33.96 -38.86 61.50
N ASN A 57 35.16 -38.44 61.08
CA ASN A 57 35.39 -37.41 60.05
C ASN A 57 36.37 -37.91 58.95
N PRO A 58 36.00 -38.94 58.16
CA PRO A 58 36.90 -39.44 57.12
C PRO A 58 37.06 -38.44 55.97
N GLU A 59 38.31 -38.14 55.56
CA GLU A 59 38.59 -37.12 54.54
C GLU A 59 39.59 -37.59 53.47
N VAL A 60 39.29 -37.26 52.19
CA VAL A 60 40.30 -37.18 51.12
C VAL A 60 40.52 -35.70 50.79
N PHE A 61 41.72 -35.20 51.02
CA PHE A 61 42.10 -33.81 50.82
C PHE A 61 43.16 -33.70 49.72
N LEU A 62 42.84 -32.96 48.66
CA LEU A 62 43.73 -32.69 47.53
C LEU A 62 43.98 -31.18 47.43
N GLN A 63 45.25 -30.77 47.35
CA GLN A 63 45.62 -29.36 47.16
C GLN A 63 46.80 -29.22 46.20
N SER A 64 46.55 -28.78 44.97
CA SER A 64 47.57 -28.77 43.91
C SER A 64 48.23 -30.14 43.69
N GLY A 65 47.51 -31.23 43.91
CA GLY A 65 48.00 -32.61 43.78
C GLY A 65 47.04 -33.46 42.95
N GLU A 66 47.50 -34.64 42.52
CA GLU A 66 46.77 -35.55 41.65
C GLU A 66 46.53 -36.91 42.32
N LEU A 67 45.28 -37.37 42.32
CA LEU A 67 44.90 -38.72 42.73
C LEU A 67 44.19 -39.43 41.57
N ASP A 68 44.78 -40.51 41.07
CA ASP A 68 44.23 -41.34 40.00
C ASP A 68 43.94 -42.76 40.52
N VAL A 69 42.68 -43.18 40.47
CA VAL A 69 42.23 -44.49 40.96
C VAL A 69 41.47 -45.26 39.88
N ALA A 70 42.07 -46.33 39.35
CA ALA A 70 41.48 -47.20 38.33
C ALA A 70 41.18 -48.59 38.89
N THR A 71 39.92 -49.02 38.84
CA THR A 71 39.47 -50.25 39.52
C THR A 71 38.53 -51.11 38.66
N VAL A 72 38.65 -52.42 38.82
CA VAL A 72 37.76 -53.39 38.18
C VAL A 72 36.79 -53.96 39.22
N GLY A 73 35.49 -53.90 38.90
CA GLY A 73 34.42 -54.40 39.75
C GLY A 73 34.06 -55.87 39.57
N THR A 74 32.89 -56.24 40.05
CA THR A 74 32.18 -57.47 39.67
C THR A 74 30.75 -57.15 39.23
N THR A 75 29.94 -58.17 38.94
CA THR A 75 28.50 -58.03 38.66
C THR A 75 27.64 -57.88 39.92
N ALA A 76 28.21 -58.03 41.12
CA ALA A 76 27.47 -57.88 42.37
C ALA A 76 27.01 -56.42 42.56
N ALA A 77 25.80 -56.23 43.07
CA ALA A 77 25.32 -54.89 43.43
C ALA A 77 26.24 -54.26 44.51
N PRO A 78 26.59 -52.97 44.37
CA PRO A 78 27.39 -52.27 45.36
C PRO A 78 26.64 -52.09 46.68
N THR A 79 27.36 -52.17 47.79
CA THR A 79 26.86 -51.85 49.14
C THR A 79 27.71 -50.73 49.73
N GLU A 80 27.33 -50.21 50.88
CA GLU A 80 28.17 -49.26 51.65
C GLU A 80 29.56 -49.83 51.96
N THR A 81 29.68 -51.17 52.06
CA THR A 81 30.91 -51.86 52.50
C THR A 81 31.73 -52.47 51.38
N THR A 82 31.18 -52.59 50.17
CA THR A 82 31.79 -53.34 49.07
C THR A 82 31.42 -52.77 47.70
N ASN A 83 32.31 -52.99 46.73
CA ASN A 83 32.18 -52.64 45.32
C ASN A 83 32.09 -51.12 45.07
N ASN A 84 32.92 -50.35 45.78
CA ASN A 84 33.14 -48.92 45.55
C ASN A 84 34.61 -48.65 45.22
N THR A 85 34.91 -47.61 44.44
CA THR A 85 36.30 -47.21 44.19
C THR A 85 36.86 -46.43 45.37
N ILE A 86 36.15 -45.37 45.78
CA ILE A 86 36.43 -44.60 47.00
C ILE A 86 35.20 -44.67 47.88
N ALA A 87 35.36 -45.15 49.12
CA ALA A 87 34.31 -45.20 50.13
C ALA A 87 34.75 -44.48 51.41
N LEU A 88 34.03 -43.43 51.81
CA LEU A 88 34.23 -42.75 53.10
C LEU A 88 32.95 -42.86 53.93
N ARG A 89 33.07 -43.33 55.17
CA ARG A 89 31.91 -43.61 56.03
C ARG A 89 32.13 -43.11 57.44
N GLY A 90 31.23 -42.26 57.92
CA GLY A 90 31.35 -41.58 59.20
C GLY A 90 30.18 -40.65 59.50
N THR A 91 30.36 -39.72 60.42
CA THR A 91 29.39 -38.64 60.68
C THR A 91 29.53 -37.53 59.64
N THR A 92 30.77 -37.16 59.27
CA THR A 92 31.04 -36.06 58.31
C THR A 92 32.01 -36.48 57.19
N PRO A 93 31.70 -37.51 56.39
CA PRO A 93 32.61 -37.95 55.33
C PRO A 93 32.80 -36.88 54.26
N LYS A 94 34.05 -36.59 53.90
CA LYS A 94 34.39 -35.42 53.08
C LYS A 94 35.44 -35.72 52.01
N ILE A 95 35.25 -35.16 50.82
CA ILE A 95 36.32 -35.00 49.83
C ILE A 95 36.47 -33.50 49.55
N THR A 96 37.69 -33.00 49.68
CA THR A 96 38.02 -31.58 49.45
C THR A 96 39.10 -31.50 48.38
N MET A 97 38.86 -30.72 47.32
CA MET A 97 39.82 -30.45 46.25
C MET A 97 40.02 -28.94 46.11
N ASN A 98 41.27 -28.48 46.19
CA ASN A 98 41.62 -27.07 46.13
C ASN A 98 42.82 -26.80 45.21
N SER A 99 42.93 -25.57 44.73
CA SER A 99 44.17 -25.02 44.15
C SER A 99 44.77 -25.86 43.01
N ASN A 100 44.03 -26.09 41.93
CA ASN A 100 44.41 -26.91 40.78
C ASN A 100 44.67 -28.38 41.13
N ALA A 101 43.88 -28.95 42.04
CA ALA A 101 43.93 -30.39 42.31
C ALA A 101 43.22 -31.18 41.20
N GLN A 102 43.64 -32.43 41.01
CA GLN A 102 43.04 -33.37 40.05
C GLN A 102 42.65 -34.67 40.73
N LEU A 103 41.40 -35.11 40.53
CA LEU A 103 40.91 -36.42 40.97
C LEU A 103 40.33 -37.17 39.78
N THR A 104 40.99 -38.27 39.40
CA THR A 104 40.51 -39.17 38.35
C THR A 104 40.10 -40.51 38.97
N VAL A 105 38.86 -40.94 38.73
CA VAL A 105 38.33 -42.22 39.22
C VAL A 105 37.72 -43.00 38.07
N ARG A 106 38.15 -44.24 37.87
CA ARG A 106 37.66 -45.12 36.81
C ARG A 106 37.26 -46.47 37.39
N SER A 107 36.01 -46.87 37.15
CA SER A 107 35.49 -48.17 37.57
C SER A 107 34.80 -48.92 36.42
N THR A 108 34.88 -50.26 36.45
CA THR A 108 34.17 -51.13 35.49
C THR A 108 33.12 -51.99 36.17
N LEU A 109 32.20 -52.57 35.38
CA LEU A 109 31.10 -53.41 35.84
C LEU A 109 30.22 -52.66 36.87
N ALA A 110 29.75 -53.34 37.92
CA ALA A 110 28.83 -52.79 38.92
C ALA A 110 29.55 -52.07 40.08
N LYS A 111 30.77 -51.57 39.89
CA LYS A 111 31.52 -50.85 40.93
C LYS A 111 31.23 -49.36 40.88
N ARG A 112 30.83 -48.76 42.01
CA ARG A 112 30.61 -47.30 42.14
C ARG A 112 31.95 -46.54 42.04
N GLY A 113 31.88 -45.29 41.61
CA GLY A 113 33.02 -44.37 41.67
C GLY A 113 33.31 -43.92 43.11
N ILE A 114 32.75 -42.79 43.50
CA ILE A 114 32.86 -42.19 44.82
C ILE A 114 31.59 -42.46 45.62
N HIS A 115 31.75 -42.95 46.85
CA HIS A 115 30.66 -43.26 47.77
C HIS A 115 30.95 -42.64 49.15
N LEU A 116 30.11 -41.67 49.57
CA LEU A 116 30.19 -41.05 50.89
C LEU A 116 28.90 -41.32 51.66
N SER A 117 29.00 -41.77 52.91
CA SER A 117 27.84 -42.13 53.73
C SER A 117 27.99 -41.64 55.17
N GLY A 118 27.11 -40.72 55.58
CA GLY A 118 27.13 -40.04 56.88
C GLY A 118 26.23 -38.81 56.92
N ASP A 119 25.81 -38.38 58.12
CA ASP A 119 24.87 -37.27 58.37
C ASP A 119 25.16 -36.02 57.52
N ASN A 120 26.43 -35.69 57.32
CA ASN A 120 26.89 -34.57 56.49
C ASN A 120 27.97 -35.00 55.48
N ALA A 121 27.57 -35.77 54.47
CA ALA A 121 28.45 -36.18 53.39
C ALA A 121 28.73 -35.05 52.38
N GLN A 122 30.00 -34.70 52.15
CA GLN A 122 30.36 -33.54 51.33
C GLN A 122 31.44 -33.85 50.28
N LEU A 123 31.21 -33.41 49.05
CA LEU A 123 32.22 -33.36 47.99
C LEU A 123 32.38 -31.90 47.56
N LEU A 124 33.56 -31.31 47.79
CA LEU A 124 33.85 -29.91 47.47
C LEU A 124 35.00 -29.83 46.47
N VAL A 125 34.76 -29.17 45.34
CA VAL A 125 35.74 -29.01 44.26
C VAL A 125 35.92 -27.54 43.92
N ASN A 126 37.02 -26.95 44.37
CA ASN A 126 37.29 -25.52 44.21
C ASN A 126 38.56 -25.29 43.39
N ASN A 127 38.46 -24.51 42.32
CA ASN A 127 39.55 -24.25 41.39
C ASN A 127 40.27 -25.53 40.94
N SER A 128 39.55 -26.60 40.62
CA SER A 128 40.10 -27.96 40.46
C SER A 128 39.38 -28.77 39.37
N GLU A 129 39.89 -29.97 39.06
CA GLU A 129 39.32 -30.87 38.05
C GLU A 129 38.95 -32.24 38.63
N LEU A 130 37.68 -32.63 38.49
CA LEU A 130 37.16 -33.94 38.90
C LEU A 130 36.68 -34.72 37.67
N SER A 131 37.24 -35.90 37.45
CA SER A 131 36.82 -36.83 36.40
C SER A 131 36.45 -38.20 36.99
N VAL A 132 35.21 -38.64 36.83
CA VAL A 132 34.74 -39.94 37.34
C VAL A 132 33.99 -40.70 36.26
N THR A 133 34.45 -41.92 35.97
CA THR A 133 33.84 -42.84 35.02
C THR A 133 33.44 -44.13 35.70
N SER A 134 32.18 -44.53 35.56
CA SER A 134 31.64 -45.82 35.97
C SER A 134 30.92 -46.51 34.81
N ALA A 135 30.79 -47.84 34.85
CA ALA A 135 30.05 -48.57 33.80
C ALA A 135 28.54 -48.61 34.09
N THR A 136 28.11 -49.29 35.15
CA THR A 136 26.67 -49.56 35.38
C THR A 136 26.11 -48.99 36.69
N GLN A 137 26.91 -48.23 37.45
CA GLN A 137 26.55 -47.72 38.78
C GLN A 137 26.88 -46.24 38.94
N ALA A 138 26.51 -45.66 40.08
CA ALA A 138 26.77 -44.26 40.41
C ALA A 138 28.24 -43.84 40.23
N THR A 139 28.50 -42.73 39.51
CA THR A 139 29.82 -42.08 39.55
C THR A 139 30.04 -41.43 40.91
N ILE A 140 29.03 -40.70 41.40
CA ILE A 140 28.99 -40.08 42.72
C ILE A 140 27.74 -40.58 43.44
N ASN A 141 27.92 -41.11 44.66
CA ASN A 141 26.84 -41.55 45.53
C ASN A 141 27.01 -40.99 46.94
N LEU A 142 26.17 -40.03 47.33
CA LEU A 142 26.18 -39.41 48.64
C LEU A 142 24.91 -39.77 49.40
N THR A 143 25.03 -40.21 50.65
CA THR A 143 23.89 -40.61 51.48
C THR A 143 24.01 -40.05 52.90
N GLY A 144 22.96 -39.37 53.36
CA GLY A 144 22.86 -38.78 54.70
C GLY A 144 22.08 -37.48 54.71
N ASP A 145 21.69 -37.00 55.90
CA ASP A 145 20.71 -35.93 56.10
C ASP A 145 21.00 -34.65 55.29
N HIS A 146 22.26 -34.21 55.27
CA HIS A 146 22.73 -32.96 54.64
C HIS A 146 23.79 -33.20 53.55
N SER A 147 23.55 -34.19 52.69
CA SER A 147 24.51 -34.55 51.64
C SER A 147 24.64 -33.47 50.56
N SER A 148 25.86 -33.08 50.22
CA SER A 148 26.13 -32.03 49.23
C SER A 148 27.30 -32.33 48.30
N PHE A 149 27.14 -31.94 47.03
CA PHE A 149 28.23 -31.83 46.07
C PHE A 149 28.28 -30.40 45.55
N SER A 150 29.36 -29.68 45.85
CA SER A 150 29.58 -28.30 45.42
C SER A 150 30.84 -28.13 44.58
N SER A 151 30.82 -27.23 43.61
CA SER A 151 32.03 -26.75 42.94
C SER A 151 32.05 -25.25 42.69
N GLU A 152 33.25 -24.68 42.73
CA GLU A 152 33.52 -23.28 42.42
C GLU A 152 34.70 -23.19 41.43
N ASN A 153 34.52 -22.46 40.32
CA ASN A 153 35.55 -22.24 39.29
C ASN A 153 36.27 -23.53 38.86
N SER A 154 35.51 -24.60 38.61
CA SER A 154 36.07 -25.95 38.45
C SER A 154 35.54 -26.66 37.22
N THR A 155 36.25 -27.71 36.79
CA THR A 155 35.82 -28.60 35.70
C THR A 155 35.40 -29.95 36.26
N ILE A 156 34.17 -30.37 35.97
CA ILE A 156 33.59 -31.62 36.45
C ILE A 156 33.15 -32.48 35.26
N GLN A 157 33.67 -33.70 35.15
CA GLN A 157 33.28 -34.65 34.12
C GLN A 157 32.85 -35.98 34.75
N LEU A 158 31.57 -36.34 34.58
CA LEU A 158 31.01 -37.59 35.10
C LEU A 158 30.44 -38.43 33.95
N VAL A 159 30.87 -39.68 33.85
CA VAL A 159 30.44 -40.60 32.79
C VAL A 159 29.92 -41.90 33.41
N SER A 160 28.65 -42.25 33.15
CA SER A 160 28.06 -43.53 33.55
C SER A 160 27.27 -44.14 32.40
N THR A 161 27.63 -45.33 31.90
CA THR A 161 26.93 -45.93 30.74
C THR A 161 25.45 -46.20 31.02
N THR A 162 25.12 -46.97 32.07
CA THR A 162 23.72 -47.35 32.38
C THR A 162 23.28 -47.04 33.81
N GLY A 163 24.19 -46.58 34.68
CA GLY A 163 23.90 -46.18 36.06
C GLY A 163 23.58 -44.69 36.18
N VAL A 164 23.41 -44.22 37.42
CA VAL A 164 23.22 -42.79 37.70
C VAL A 164 24.57 -42.04 37.56
N THR A 165 24.67 -40.82 37.05
CA THR A 165 25.94 -40.07 37.23
C THR A 165 26.05 -39.60 38.68
N THR A 166 25.12 -38.79 39.15
CA THR A 166 25.08 -38.27 40.53
C THR A 166 23.83 -38.72 41.28
N ASN A 167 24.01 -39.50 42.34
CA ASN A 167 22.95 -39.91 43.27
C ASN A 167 23.18 -39.29 44.65
N ILE A 168 22.24 -38.47 45.14
CA ILE A 168 22.31 -37.84 46.46
C ILE A 168 20.98 -38.07 47.17
N THR A 169 21.01 -38.71 48.33
CA THR A 169 19.80 -38.98 49.12
C THR A 169 19.96 -38.49 50.56
N GLY A 170 18.94 -37.84 51.11
CA GLY A 170 19.00 -37.23 52.44
C GLY A 170 17.74 -36.45 52.78
N GLU A 171 17.76 -35.65 53.84
CA GLU A 171 16.70 -34.70 54.14
C GLU A 171 16.78 -33.49 53.19
N SER A 172 17.98 -32.94 52.97
CA SER A 172 18.19 -31.76 52.13
C SER A 172 19.37 -31.96 51.16
N PRO A 173 19.22 -32.82 50.14
CA PRO A 173 20.31 -33.12 49.22
C PRO A 173 20.59 -31.95 48.26
N GLN A 174 21.86 -31.57 48.09
CA GLN A 174 22.26 -30.37 47.33
C GLN A 174 23.31 -30.67 46.26
N LEU A 175 23.13 -30.06 45.10
CA LEU A 175 24.09 -29.99 44.00
C LEU A 175 24.29 -28.51 43.62
N ILE A 176 25.46 -27.95 43.90
CA ILE A 176 25.71 -26.50 43.78
C ILE A 176 26.93 -26.27 42.90
N PHE A 177 26.75 -25.62 41.75
CA PHE A 177 27.85 -25.28 40.86
C PHE A 177 27.89 -23.78 40.63
N ASP A 178 29.05 -23.19 40.94
CA ASP A 178 29.33 -21.78 40.73
C ASP A 178 30.52 -21.62 39.78
N SER A 179 30.35 -20.80 38.76
CA SER A 179 31.40 -20.41 37.81
C SER A 179 32.12 -21.62 37.20
N SER A 180 31.44 -22.75 37.06
CA SER A 180 32.05 -24.06 36.75
C SER A 180 31.66 -24.57 35.36
N LYS A 181 32.44 -25.53 34.84
CA LYS A 181 32.14 -26.27 33.62
C LYS A 181 31.83 -27.73 33.96
N VAL A 182 30.62 -28.18 33.67
CA VAL A 182 30.12 -29.48 34.14
C VAL A 182 29.62 -30.32 32.96
N SER A 183 30.05 -31.57 32.86
CA SER A 183 29.62 -32.51 31.82
C SER A 183 29.18 -33.83 32.42
N PHE A 184 27.89 -34.17 32.30
CA PHE A 184 27.33 -35.45 32.71
C PHE A 184 26.89 -36.25 31.49
N THR A 185 27.51 -37.41 31.26
CA THR A 185 27.22 -38.27 30.11
C THR A 185 26.70 -39.63 30.56
N SER A 186 25.61 -40.09 29.97
CA SER A 186 25.11 -41.46 30.12
C SER A 186 24.62 -42.06 28.80
N SER A 187 24.38 -43.38 28.74
CA SER A 187 23.70 -44.00 27.59
C SER A 187 22.21 -44.16 27.85
N SER A 188 21.84 -44.81 28.96
CA SER A 188 20.43 -45.04 29.35
C SER A 188 20.11 -44.70 30.82
N GLY A 189 21.13 -44.29 31.57
CA GLY A 189 21.04 -44.03 33.01
C GLY A 189 20.66 -42.59 33.35
N GLN A 190 20.20 -42.37 34.58
CA GLN A 190 19.81 -41.05 35.07
C GLN A 190 21.05 -40.17 35.28
N ARG A 191 21.03 -38.89 34.93
CA ARG A 191 22.20 -38.03 35.18
C ARG A 191 22.17 -37.52 36.62
N ILE A 192 21.15 -36.76 36.99
CA ILE A 192 20.95 -36.27 38.35
C ILE A 192 19.78 -37.00 39.01
N ASN A 193 20.01 -37.59 40.19
CA ASN A 193 18.99 -38.15 41.05
C ASN A 193 19.15 -37.64 42.49
N LEU A 194 18.31 -36.68 42.91
CA LEU A 194 18.28 -36.16 44.27
C LEU A 194 16.93 -36.50 44.91
N VAL A 195 16.98 -37.20 46.04
CA VAL A 195 15.77 -37.64 46.76
C VAL A 195 15.86 -37.21 48.22
N GLY A 196 14.94 -36.35 48.64
CA GLY A 196 14.89 -35.81 50.00
C GLY A 196 13.73 -34.87 50.23
N ASN A 197 13.61 -34.24 51.39
CA ASN A 197 12.55 -33.25 51.65
C ASN A 197 12.72 -31.98 50.81
N ALA A 198 13.96 -31.48 50.65
CA ALA A 198 14.29 -30.24 49.93
C ALA A 198 15.47 -30.42 48.96
N PRO A 199 15.31 -31.17 47.86
CA PRO A 199 16.39 -31.37 46.90
C PRO A 199 16.64 -30.09 46.07
N LEU A 200 17.90 -29.66 45.98
CA LEU A 200 18.32 -28.45 45.29
C LEU A 200 19.40 -28.73 44.24
N VAL A 201 19.17 -28.24 43.02
CA VAL A 201 20.22 -28.03 42.01
C VAL A 201 20.36 -26.53 41.77
N SER A 202 21.54 -25.97 42.04
CA SER A 202 21.82 -24.55 41.86
C SER A 202 22.98 -24.36 40.89
N LEU A 203 22.74 -23.59 39.83
CA LEU A 203 23.74 -23.20 38.82
C LEU A 203 23.87 -21.68 38.84
N SER A 204 25.05 -21.19 39.21
CA SER A 204 25.44 -19.77 39.15
C SER A 204 26.60 -19.63 38.18
N SER A 205 26.48 -18.75 37.18
CA SER A 205 27.55 -18.50 36.17
C SER A 205 28.15 -19.77 35.57
N THR A 206 27.36 -20.85 35.45
CA THR A 206 27.84 -22.20 35.18
C THR A 206 27.42 -22.67 33.80
N GLU A 207 28.33 -23.36 33.10
CA GLU A 207 28.04 -24.05 31.86
C GLU A 207 27.93 -25.57 32.12
N MET A 208 26.74 -26.11 31.95
CA MET A 208 26.46 -27.53 32.15
C MET A 208 26.01 -28.19 30.84
N THR A 209 26.61 -29.32 30.51
CA THR A 209 26.21 -30.18 29.38
C THR A 209 25.79 -31.55 29.86
N MET A 210 24.69 -32.05 29.32
CA MET A 210 24.11 -33.35 29.61
C MET A 210 23.82 -34.12 28.33
N ASN A 211 24.41 -35.31 28.16
CA ASN A 211 24.23 -36.12 26.95
C ASN A 211 23.76 -37.53 27.30
N ALA A 212 22.71 -38.03 26.64
CA ALA A 212 22.40 -39.46 26.61
C ALA A 212 21.69 -39.97 25.35
N THR A 213 21.48 -41.28 25.31
CA THR A 213 20.57 -41.93 24.36
C THR A 213 19.16 -41.98 24.92
N THR A 214 18.96 -42.52 26.12
CA THR A 214 17.67 -42.56 26.82
C THR A 214 17.88 -42.32 28.32
N GLY A 215 16.79 -42.28 29.09
CA GLY A 215 16.85 -42.14 30.55
C GLY A 215 16.33 -40.79 31.04
N ARG A 216 16.65 -40.47 32.30
CA ARG A 216 16.26 -39.19 32.93
C ARG A 216 17.44 -38.23 32.99
N GLY A 217 17.24 -36.97 32.62
CA GLY A 217 18.28 -35.96 32.84
C GLY A 217 18.37 -35.56 34.30
N VAL A 218 17.36 -34.85 34.77
CA VAL A 218 17.25 -34.42 36.17
C VAL A 218 16.01 -35.04 36.78
N TYR A 219 16.19 -35.71 37.91
CA TYR A 219 15.09 -36.19 38.74
C TYR A 219 15.28 -35.70 40.17
N LEU A 220 14.39 -34.80 40.60
CA LEU A 220 14.29 -34.33 41.97
C LEU A 220 12.97 -34.79 42.56
N GLN A 221 13.01 -35.40 43.74
CA GLN A 221 11.82 -35.84 44.47
C GLN A 221 11.87 -35.36 45.91
N GLY A 222 10.85 -34.61 46.33
CA GLY A 222 10.74 -34.06 47.69
C GLY A 222 9.49 -33.24 47.94
N ALA A 223 9.43 -32.54 49.08
CA ALA A 223 8.39 -31.53 49.31
C ALA A 223 8.67 -30.27 48.48
N THR A 224 9.92 -29.83 48.38
CA THR A 224 10.33 -28.56 47.74
C THR A 224 11.48 -28.75 46.74
N PRO A 225 11.30 -29.52 45.66
CA PRO A 225 12.36 -29.74 44.68
C PRO A 225 12.61 -28.48 43.83
N GLN A 226 13.87 -28.04 43.76
CA GLN A 226 14.23 -26.79 43.06
C GLN A 226 15.40 -26.98 42.10
N VAL A 227 15.26 -26.40 40.90
CA VAL A 227 16.36 -26.15 39.97
C VAL A 227 16.44 -24.63 39.76
N LEU A 228 17.55 -24.04 40.19
CA LEU A 228 17.81 -22.60 40.11
C LEU A 228 18.96 -22.34 39.14
N MET A 229 18.71 -21.51 38.14
CA MET A 229 19.70 -21.06 37.17
C MET A 229 19.81 -19.53 37.19
N GLU A 230 21.02 -19.04 37.45
CA GLU A 230 21.38 -17.63 37.42
C GLU A 230 22.61 -17.44 36.52
N SER A 231 22.49 -16.61 35.49
CA SER A 231 23.54 -16.37 34.48
C SER A 231 24.22 -17.66 33.97
N SER A 232 23.45 -18.73 33.82
CA SER A 232 23.96 -20.08 33.58
C SER A 232 23.40 -20.68 32.31
N ARG A 233 24.15 -21.60 31.69
CA ARG A 233 23.70 -22.36 30.52
C ARG A 233 23.63 -23.85 30.80
N LEU A 234 22.48 -24.47 30.55
CA LEU A 234 22.28 -25.92 30.57
C LEU A 234 21.93 -26.41 29.16
N LEU A 235 22.82 -27.19 28.56
CA LEU A 235 22.55 -27.89 27.30
C LEU A 235 22.28 -29.37 27.59
N MET A 236 21.11 -29.85 27.20
CA MET A 236 20.70 -31.24 27.36
C MET A 236 20.33 -31.86 26.02
N THR A 237 21.04 -32.93 25.64
CA THR A 237 20.78 -33.68 24.39
C THR A 237 20.51 -35.14 24.70
N ASP A 238 19.30 -35.58 24.37
CA ASP A 238 18.87 -36.97 24.47
C ASP A 238 18.47 -37.47 23.07
N THR A 239 19.17 -38.47 22.52
CA THR A 239 18.96 -38.91 21.12
C THR A 239 17.76 -39.84 20.92
N GLY A 240 17.20 -40.39 21.99
CA GLY A 240 16.02 -41.24 22.03
C GLY A 240 15.05 -40.83 23.14
N ALA A 241 13.96 -41.61 23.28
CA ALA A 241 12.88 -41.32 24.22
C ALA A 241 13.40 -41.15 25.65
N SER A 242 13.17 -39.97 26.24
CA SER A 242 13.78 -39.57 27.51
C SER A 242 12.91 -38.58 28.27
N GLN A 243 13.10 -38.55 29.59
CA GLN A 243 12.55 -37.54 30.48
C GLN A 243 13.67 -36.55 30.81
N GLY A 244 13.72 -35.41 30.14
CA GLY A 244 14.80 -34.43 30.33
C GLY A 244 14.88 -33.94 31.78
N MET A 245 13.77 -33.46 32.34
CA MET A 245 13.72 -32.95 33.71
C MET A 245 12.39 -33.27 34.40
N ILE A 246 12.45 -33.80 35.61
CA ILE A 246 11.28 -34.21 36.40
C ILE A 246 11.47 -33.68 37.83
N LEU A 247 10.60 -32.76 38.25
CA LEU A 247 10.58 -32.17 39.58
C LEU A 247 9.28 -32.58 40.28
N GLN A 248 9.34 -33.55 41.18
CA GLN A 248 8.14 -34.08 41.85
C GLN A 248 8.10 -33.65 43.31
N GLY A 249 7.21 -32.68 43.61
CA GLY A 249 7.05 -32.16 44.96
C GLY A 249 6.06 -31.02 45.06
N THR A 250 5.58 -30.78 46.28
CA THR A 250 4.54 -29.80 46.62
C THR A 250 4.82 -28.42 46.03
N ASP A 251 6.05 -27.94 46.18
CA ASP A 251 6.52 -26.63 45.71
C ASP A 251 7.67 -26.84 44.71
N ALA A 252 7.40 -27.59 43.65
CA ALA A 252 8.37 -27.85 42.59
C ALA A 252 8.66 -26.59 41.79
N LEU A 253 9.93 -26.20 41.66
CA LEU A 253 10.34 -24.96 41.00
C LEU A 253 11.44 -25.22 39.97
N LEU A 254 11.20 -24.77 38.74
CA LEU A 254 12.24 -24.53 37.75
C LEU A 254 12.35 -23.02 37.51
N SER A 255 13.50 -22.43 37.85
CA SER A 255 13.73 -20.99 37.73
C SER A 255 14.95 -20.69 36.88
N LEU A 256 14.77 -19.87 35.85
CA LEU A 256 15.82 -19.28 35.02
C LEU A 256 15.76 -17.76 35.15
N SER A 257 16.91 -17.17 35.51
CA SER A 257 17.05 -15.72 35.74
C SER A 257 18.39 -15.20 35.22
N ASN A 258 18.48 -13.87 35.07
CA ASN A 258 19.71 -13.16 34.70
C ASN A 258 20.41 -13.73 33.46
N GLN A 259 19.72 -13.77 32.31
CA GLN A 259 20.22 -14.28 31.03
C GLN A 259 20.61 -15.76 31.05
N SER A 260 19.91 -16.58 31.86
CA SER A 260 20.13 -18.03 31.86
C SER A 260 19.51 -18.69 30.62
N GLU A 261 20.12 -19.77 30.15
CA GLU A 261 19.64 -20.53 28.99
C GLU A 261 19.56 -22.02 29.29
N PHE A 262 18.37 -22.61 29.15
CA PHE A 262 18.19 -24.06 29.16
C PHE A 262 17.71 -24.52 27.77
N ILE A 263 18.54 -25.31 27.09
CA ILE A 263 18.21 -25.94 25.81
C ILE A 263 18.09 -27.44 26.01
N LEU A 264 16.92 -28.00 25.69
CA LEU A 264 16.65 -29.43 25.65
C LEU A 264 16.36 -29.88 24.22
N THR A 265 17.20 -30.77 23.69
CA THR A 265 16.97 -31.47 22.42
C THR A 265 16.70 -32.94 22.73
N ALA A 266 15.44 -33.36 22.64
CA ALA A 266 14.99 -34.71 22.99
C ALA A 266 14.40 -35.44 21.77
N GLY A 267 15.18 -36.33 21.17
CA GLY A 267 14.78 -37.17 20.05
C GLY A 267 13.96 -38.41 20.45
N GLY A 268 13.57 -39.18 19.44
CA GLY A 268 12.88 -40.47 19.62
C GLY A 268 11.36 -40.41 19.71
N SER A 269 10.72 -41.56 19.45
CA SER A 269 9.27 -41.75 19.38
C SER A 269 8.67 -42.14 20.73
N GLY A 270 9.04 -41.42 21.81
CA GLY A 270 8.53 -41.69 23.16
C GLY A 270 7.23 -40.95 23.48
N ILE A 271 6.55 -41.38 24.55
CA ILE A 271 5.34 -40.73 25.10
C ILE A 271 5.57 -40.08 26.45
N VAL A 272 6.79 -40.20 26.99
CA VAL A 272 7.15 -39.60 28.27
C VAL A 272 7.28 -38.08 28.14
N GLU A 273 7.02 -37.36 29.23
CA GLU A 273 7.16 -35.90 29.31
C GLU A 273 8.63 -35.49 29.26
N ASN A 274 8.96 -34.45 28.50
CA ASN A 274 10.34 -33.96 28.45
C ASN A 274 10.68 -33.15 29.69
N ILE A 275 9.77 -32.25 30.11
CA ILE A 275 9.86 -31.50 31.36
C ILE A 275 8.54 -31.66 32.13
N LEU A 276 8.61 -32.19 33.36
CA LEU A 276 7.50 -32.23 34.31
C LEU A 276 7.87 -31.43 35.55
N ILE A 277 7.01 -30.48 35.93
CA ILE A 277 7.12 -29.71 37.18
C ILE A 277 5.84 -29.96 37.98
N GLY A 278 6.00 -30.60 39.14
CA GLY A 278 4.92 -31.05 40.01
C GLY A 278 4.44 -32.47 39.73
N GLY A 279 3.14 -32.69 39.90
CA GLY A 279 2.50 -34.00 39.95
C GLY A 279 1.05 -33.89 40.43
N ALA A 280 0.26 -34.96 40.25
CA ALA A 280 -1.17 -34.96 40.57
C ALA A 280 -1.50 -34.57 42.03
N ASN A 281 -0.57 -34.78 42.96
CA ASN A 281 -0.72 -34.47 44.39
C ASN A 281 0.19 -33.30 44.85
N ASN A 282 0.68 -32.49 43.92
CA ASN A 282 1.64 -31.43 44.21
C ASN A 282 0.97 -30.07 44.04
N PRO A 283 0.62 -29.35 45.12
CA PRO A 283 -0.29 -28.22 45.00
C PRO A 283 0.27 -26.99 44.28
N ARG A 284 1.57 -26.65 44.35
CA ARG A 284 2.05 -25.34 43.86
C ARG A 284 3.34 -25.43 43.01
N PRO A 285 3.31 -26.11 41.85
CA PRO A 285 4.44 -26.13 40.94
C PRO A 285 4.56 -24.79 40.18
N GLU A 286 5.80 -24.36 39.94
CA GLU A 286 6.08 -23.10 39.25
C GLU A 286 7.21 -23.25 38.21
N LEU A 287 6.96 -22.69 37.03
CA LEU A 287 7.96 -22.43 35.99
C LEU A 287 8.20 -20.92 35.88
N LEU A 288 9.44 -20.49 36.11
CA LEU A 288 9.84 -19.09 36.06
C LEU A 288 10.96 -18.89 35.03
N VAL A 289 10.72 -18.08 34.00
CA VAL A 289 11.73 -17.65 33.02
C VAL A 289 11.73 -16.12 32.99
N THR A 290 12.78 -15.52 33.53
CA THR A 290 12.85 -14.09 33.87
C THR A 290 14.16 -13.47 33.44
N ASP A 291 14.16 -12.14 33.34
CA ASP A 291 15.36 -11.32 33.16
C ASP A 291 16.22 -11.75 31.97
N ARG A 292 15.59 -11.73 30.78
CA ARG A 292 16.19 -12.08 29.48
C ARG A 292 16.69 -13.52 29.39
N SER A 293 16.08 -14.43 30.16
CA SER A 293 16.41 -15.85 30.13
C SER A 293 15.64 -16.60 29.05
N LYS A 294 16.14 -17.78 28.68
CA LYS A 294 15.61 -18.58 27.57
C LYS A 294 15.42 -20.04 27.95
N LEU A 295 14.22 -20.57 27.74
CA LEU A 295 13.93 -22.00 27.78
C LEU A 295 13.56 -22.49 26.39
N SER A 296 14.31 -23.45 25.85
CA SER A 296 14.08 -24.03 24.53
C SER A 296 13.94 -25.54 24.58
N VAL A 297 12.85 -26.09 24.03
CA VAL A 297 12.60 -27.53 23.93
C VAL A 297 12.35 -27.93 22.48
N THR A 298 13.22 -28.74 21.90
CA THR A 298 13.00 -29.37 20.59
C THR A 298 12.79 -30.87 20.79
N THR A 299 11.66 -31.40 20.32
CA THR A 299 11.31 -32.80 20.58
C THR A 299 10.41 -33.44 19.52
N SER A 300 10.25 -34.76 19.59
CA SER A 300 9.38 -35.56 18.71
C SER A 300 8.40 -36.42 19.52
N SER A 301 7.33 -36.90 18.87
CA SER A 301 6.35 -37.82 19.49
C SER A 301 6.38 -39.19 18.82
N GLY A 302 6.11 -40.24 19.59
CA GLY A 302 5.84 -41.57 19.04
C GLY A 302 4.39 -41.90 18.77
N ILE A 303 3.47 -41.07 19.25
CA ILE A 303 2.04 -41.27 19.09
C ILE A 303 1.58 -40.59 17.81
N SER A 304 1.24 -41.38 16.79
CA SER A 304 0.53 -40.89 15.62
C SER A 304 -0.96 -40.73 15.95
N PRO A 305 -1.65 -39.67 15.48
CA PRO A 305 -3.09 -39.54 15.66
C PRO A 305 -3.91 -40.71 15.08
N THR A 306 -3.32 -41.51 14.18
CA THR A 306 -3.98 -42.70 13.58
C THR A 306 -3.99 -43.94 14.48
N THR A 307 -3.20 -43.97 15.57
CA THR A 307 -3.08 -45.18 16.41
C THR A 307 -4.07 -45.22 17.59
N GLY A 308 -4.91 -44.20 17.76
CA GLY A 308 -5.96 -44.16 18.79
C GLY A 308 -5.49 -43.82 20.21
N ASP A 309 -4.18 -43.87 20.49
CA ASP A 309 -3.59 -43.26 21.68
C ASP A 309 -3.52 -41.75 21.45
N ALA A 310 -4.24 -40.93 22.21
CA ALA A 310 -4.10 -39.48 22.18
C ALA A 310 -3.11 -39.01 23.25
N ALA A 311 -2.47 -37.85 23.07
CA ALA A 311 -1.80 -37.18 24.18
C ALA A 311 -2.76 -37.04 25.36
N SER A 312 -2.28 -37.37 26.56
CA SER A 312 -3.08 -37.32 27.76
C SER A 312 -2.62 -36.18 28.66
N ASN A 313 -3.38 -35.96 29.72
CA ASN A 313 -3.02 -35.06 30.79
C ASN A 313 -1.72 -35.43 31.52
N ILE A 314 -1.29 -36.69 31.41
CA ILE A 314 -0.14 -37.22 32.16
C ILE A 314 1.00 -37.71 31.26
N THR A 315 0.86 -37.65 29.94
CA THR A 315 1.85 -38.15 28.97
C THR A 315 1.84 -37.33 27.68
N ASN A 316 2.98 -37.34 26.98
CA ASN A 316 3.18 -36.78 25.65
C ASN A 316 3.08 -35.25 25.58
N ASN A 317 3.62 -34.57 26.61
CA ASN A 317 3.77 -33.13 26.70
C ASN A 317 5.26 -32.76 26.63
N ALA A 318 5.61 -31.69 25.91
CA ALA A 318 6.97 -31.16 25.93
C ALA A 318 7.27 -30.53 27.30
N ILE A 319 6.37 -29.68 27.79
CA ILE A 319 6.41 -29.14 29.15
C ILE A 319 5.04 -29.34 29.80
N ASN A 320 5.01 -29.97 30.98
CA ASN A 320 3.80 -30.09 31.80
C ASN A 320 4.04 -29.48 33.19
N VAL A 321 3.26 -28.45 33.52
CA VAL A 321 3.23 -27.83 34.86
C VAL A 321 1.93 -28.28 35.53
N ARG A 322 2.04 -29.24 36.43
CA ARG A 322 0.88 -29.99 36.93
C ARG A 322 0.77 -29.93 38.44
N GLY A 323 -0.31 -29.33 38.94
CA GLY A 323 -0.55 -29.20 40.37
C GLY A 323 -1.81 -28.41 40.68
N ALA A 324 -2.29 -28.45 41.93
CA ALA A 324 -3.57 -27.83 42.29
C ALA A 324 -3.65 -26.32 41.97
N GLU A 325 -2.53 -25.60 42.02
CA GLU A 325 -2.34 -24.17 41.79
C GLU A 325 -1.06 -23.98 40.95
N SER A 326 -1.08 -24.43 39.68
CA SER A 326 0.10 -24.38 38.81
C SER A 326 0.38 -22.98 38.26
N LYS A 327 1.65 -22.59 38.15
CA LYS A 327 2.02 -21.25 37.66
C LYS A 327 3.15 -21.30 36.63
N THR A 328 2.98 -20.56 35.56
CA THR A 328 4.03 -20.34 34.54
C THR A 328 4.18 -18.84 34.31
N THR A 329 5.39 -18.32 34.49
CA THR A 329 5.70 -16.89 34.30
C THR A 329 6.88 -16.72 33.35
N ILE A 330 6.65 -16.03 32.24
CA ILE A 330 7.67 -15.62 31.27
C ILE A 330 7.71 -14.09 31.25
N SER A 331 8.79 -13.47 31.72
CA SER A 331 8.82 -12.01 31.86
C SER A 331 10.18 -11.35 31.66
N ASN A 332 10.18 -10.01 31.52
CA ASN A 332 11.37 -9.15 31.45
C ASN A 332 12.31 -9.50 30.28
N GLY A 333 11.79 -9.54 29.06
CA GLY A 333 12.55 -9.79 27.83
C GLY A 333 12.96 -11.26 27.65
N SER A 334 12.26 -12.19 28.30
CA SER A 334 12.58 -13.63 28.27
C SER A 334 11.94 -14.35 27.10
N GLU A 335 12.39 -15.58 26.84
CA GLU A 335 11.94 -16.41 25.73
C GLU A 335 11.54 -17.83 26.17
N LEU A 336 10.37 -18.29 25.73
CA LEU A 336 9.99 -19.70 25.74
C LEU A 336 9.83 -20.19 24.30
N ASN A 337 10.65 -21.16 23.89
CA ASN A 337 10.61 -21.74 22.55
C ASN A 337 10.34 -23.25 22.64
N ILE A 338 9.28 -23.74 21.99
CA ILE A 338 8.96 -25.17 21.94
C ILE A 338 8.71 -25.57 20.49
N LEU A 339 9.47 -26.55 20.00
CA LEU A 339 9.31 -27.13 18.66
C LEU A 339 9.06 -28.63 18.78
N VAL A 340 7.84 -29.05 18.48
CA VAL A 340 7.47 -30.47 18.32
C VAL A 340 7.51 -30.80 16.84
N THR A 341 8.44 -31.67 16.44
CA THR A 341 8.76 -31.94 15.02
C THR A 341 7.93 -33.05 14.39
N SER A 342 7.18 -33.83 15.18
CA SER A 342 6.32 -34.90 14.65
C SER A 342 5.19 -35.24 15.60
N ASN A 343 4.09 -35.77 15.03
CA ASN A 343 3.09 -36.56 15.75
C ASN A 343 2.35 -35.76 16.86
N GLY A 344 1.62 -36.45 17.75
CA GLY A 344 0.66 -35.84 18.68
C GLY A 344 1.18 -35.22 19.98
N ARG A 345 2.45 -34.82 20.11
CA ARG A 345 2.95 -34.23 21.38
C ARG A 345 2.52 -32.78 21.53
N ARG A 346 1.99 -32.42 22.70
CA ARG A 346 1.59 -31.05 23.06
C ARG A 346 2.79 -30.21 23.45
N GLY A 347 2.70 -28.91 23.24
CA GLY A 347 3.74 -27.94 23.62
C GLY A 347 3.76 -27.71 25.13
N LEU A 348 3.09 -26.65 25.58
CA LEU A 348 2.93 -26.30 26.98
C LEU A 348 1.56 -26.77 27.49
N THR A 349 1.58 -27.57 28.56
CA THR A 349 0.38 -28.06 29.24
C THR A 349 0.36 -27.57 30.69
N SER A 350 -0.80 -27.10 31.14
CA SER A 350 -1.04 -26.70 32.53
C SER A 350 -2.33 -27.34 33.05
N GLU A 351 -2.25 -27.90 34.26
CA GLU A 351 -3.33 -28.69 34.88
C GLU A 351 -3.38 -28.50 36.40
N GLY A 352 -4.58 -28.62 36.97
CA GLY A 352 -4.84 -28.21 38.35
C GLY A 352 -6.29 -27.83 38.65
N ALA A 353 -6.54 -27.46 39.90
CA ALA A 353 -7.78 -26.77 40.26
C ALA A 353 -7.70 -25.30 39.81
N LYS A 354 -6.54 -24.68 39.98
CA LYS A 354 -6.23 -23.32 39.57
C LYS A 354 -4.94 -23.32 38.78
N SER A 355 -4.85 -22.46 37.79
CA SER A 355 -3.65 -22.31 36.98
C SER A 355 -3.50 -20.88 36.48
N GLU A 356 -2.25 -20.41 36.43
CA GLU A 356 -1.90 -19.09 35.95
C GLU A 356 -0.79 -19.18 34.90
N LEU A 357 -1.03 -18.60 33.72
CA LEU A 357 -0.02 -18.33 32.70
C LEU A 357 0.14 -16.82 32.57
N LEU A 358 1.31 -16.31 32.92
CA LEU A 358 1.69 -14.90 32.78
C LEU A 358 2.80 -14.75 31.73
N VAL A 359 2.56 -13.90 30.73
CA VAL A 359 3.57 -13.46 29.76
C VAL A 359 3.64 -11.93 29.78
N SER A 360 4.81 -11.37 30.11
CA SER A 360 4.98 -9.91 30.27
C SER A 360 6.29 -9.42 29.64
N ASP A 361 6.20 -8.49 28.70
CA ASP A 361 7.30 -7.98 27.88
C ASP A 361 8.26 -9.09 27.40
N SER A 362 7.73 -10.17 26.83
CA SER A 362 8.49 -11.40 26.52
C SER A 362 7.95 -12.15 25.30
N LEU A 363 8.74 -13.11 24.79
CA LEU A 363 8.40 -13.90 23.60
C LEU A 363 8.05 -15.35 23.97
N VAL A 364 6.97 -15.86 23.41
CA VAL A 364 6.59 -17.27 23.50
C VAL A 364 6.34 -17.79 22.10
N ASN A 365 7.14 -18.75 21.64
CA ASN A 365 7.01 -19.39 20.33
C ASN A 365 6.79 -20.89 20.50
N ILE A 366 5.63 -21.39 20.12
CA ILE A 366 5.30 -22.81 20.22
C ILE A 366 4.79 -23.33 18.89
N SER A 367 5.49 -24.29 18.32
CA SER A 367 5.12 -24.97 17.09
C SER A 367 4.90 -26.47 17.34
N THR A 368 3.73 -26.97 16.96
CA THR A 368 3.34 -28.37 17.09
C THR A 368 2.81 -28.95 15.78
N VAL A 369 2.89 -30.28 15.64
CA VAL A 369 2.28 -30.99 14.50
C VAL A 369 0.82 -31.32 14.82
N ASP A 370 0.54 -32.46 15.44
CA ASP A 370 -0.85 -32.87 15.73
C ASP A 370 -1.29 -32.53 17.16
N GLY A 371 -0.36 -32.23 18.05
CA GLY A 371 -0.65 -31.78 19.41
C GLY A 371 -1.04 -30.30 19.47
N HIS A 372 -1.64 -29.89 20.58
CA HIS A 372 -1.93 -28.48 20.86
C HIS A 372 -0.67 -27.71 21.25
N SER A 373 -0.53 -26.45 20.82
CA SER A 373 0.59 -25.60 21.23
C SER A 373 0.49 -25.26 22.72
N ILE A 374 -0.65 -24.70 23.14
CA ILE A 374 -1.01 -24.55 24.56
C ILE A 374 -2.29 -25.34 24.86
N PHE A 375 -2.22 -26.20 25.87
CA PHE A 375 -3.36 -26.95 26.37
C PHE A 375 -3.58 -26.69 27.86
N THR A 376 -4.81 -26.37 28.22
CA THR A 376 -5.21 -26.14 29.61
C THR A 376 -6.45 -26.97 29.96
N ASN A 377 -6.43 -27.55 31.15
CA ASN A 377 -7.53 -28.36 31.67
C ASN A 377 -7.58 -28.21 33.19
N ASN A 378 -8.28 -27.15 33.64
CA ASN A 378 -8.23 -26.66 35.01
C ASN A 378 -9.61 -26.23 35.49
N ASP A 379 -9.96 -26.37 36.76
CA ASP A 379 -11.25 -25.86 37.26
C ASP A 379 -11.40 -24.35 37.11
N ASP A 380 -10.30 -23.60 37.32
CA ASP A 380 -10.15 -22.17 37.08
C ASP A 380 -8.80 -21.91 36.38
N GLN A 381 -8.82 -21.30 35.20
CA GLN A 381 -7.64 -20.90 34.43
C GLN A 381 -7.58 -19.38 34.34
N LYS A 382 -6.42 -18.81 34.66
CA LYS A 382 -6.05 -17.44 34.31
C LYS A 382 -4.94 -17.44 33.26
N VAL A 383 -5.12 -16.70 32.19
CA VAL A 383 -4.08 -16.37 31.21
C VAL A 383 -3.99 -14.84 31.14
N LEU A 384 -2.82 -14.29 31.42
CA LEU A 384 -2.54 -12.86 31.37
C LEU A 384 -1.35 -12.61 30.45
N ILE A 385 -1.58 -11.92 29.34
CA ILE A 385 -0.57 -11.59 28.33
C ILE A 385 -0.54 -10.07 28.21
N ARG A 386 0.58 -9.43 28.53
CA ARG A 386 0.64 -7.96 28.60
C ARG A 386 1.99 -7.37 28.21
N GLY A 387 1.98 -6.10 27.87
CA GLY A 387 3.18 -5.30 27.61
C GLY A 387 3.50 -5.22 26.12
N SER A 388 3.91 -4.03 25.68
CA SER A 388 4.09 -3.69 24.25
C SER A 388 5.18 -4.49 23.54
N GLN A 389 6.06 -5.17 24.30
CA GLN A 389 7.10 -6.04 23.76
C GLN A 389 6.69 -7.52 23.81
N THR A 390 5.48 -7.84 24.27
CA THR A 390 4.99 -9.21 24.36
C THR A 390 4.43 -9.69 23.05
N ARG A 391 4.93 -10.85 22.62
CA ARG A 391 4.43 -11.57 21.46
C ARG A 391 4.34 -13.06 21.76
N VAL A 392 3.17 -13.63 21.53
CA VAL A 392 2.89 -15.06 21.70
C VAL A 392 2.49 -15.65 20.35
N ASP A 393 3.39 -16.42 19.75
CA ASP A 393 3.18 -17.09 18.45
C ASP A 393 2.92 -18.59 18.67
N LEU A 394 1.68 -19.01 18.40
CA LEU A 394 1.20 -20.38 18.57
C LEU A 394 0.85 -20.97 17.21
N ASN A 395 1.58 -22.00 16.82
CA ASN A 395 1.43 -22.66 15.53
C ASN A 395 1.15 -24.15 15.75
N ALA A 396 0.08 -24.67 15.17
CA ALA A 396 -0.24 -26.09 15.20
C ALA A 396 -0.61 -26.59 13.80
N ILE A 397 -0.06 -27.72 13.33
CA ILE A 397 -0.40 -28.20 11.98
C ILE A 397 -1.81 -28.80 11.96
N SER A 398 -2.12 -29.74 12.85
CA SER A 398 -3.44 -30.38 12.97
C SER A 398 -4.13 -30.11 14.31
N GLY A 399 -3.35 -29.80 15.35
CA GLY A 399 -3.90 -29.44 16.65
C GLY A 399 -4.48 -28.03 16.68
N ALA A 400 -5.10 -27.67 17.81
CA ALA A 400 -5.40 -26.27 18.12
C ALA A 400 -4.16 -25.54 18.63
N ALA A 401 -3.97 -24.29 18.20
CA ALA A 401 -2.92 -23.42 18.71
C ALA A 401 -3.14 -23.11 20.19
N TYR A 402 -4.38 -22.78 20.57
CA TYR A 402 -4.78 -22.62 21.97
C TYR A 402 -6.04 -23.44 22.26
N GLN A 403 -5.98 -24.25 23.32
CA GLN A 403 -7.11 -25.04 23.80
C GLN A 403 -7.26 -24.90 25.31
N HIS A 404 -8.38 -24.33 25.74
CA HIS A 404 -8.96 -24.54 27.06
C HIS A 404 -10.05 -25.60 26.96
N TRP A 405 -9.97 -26.65 27.79
CA TRP A 405 -10.79 -27.85 27.65
C TRP A 405 -11.99 -27.90 28.62
N THR A 406 -11.76 -27.67 29.91
CA THR A 406 -12.81 -27.64 30.95
C THR A 406 -12.50 -26.56 31.98
N GLY A 407 -13.54 -26.18 32.74
CA GLY A 407 -13.48 -25.26 33.88
C GLY A 407 -13.79 -23.81 33.52
N ASN A 408 -13.53 -22.89 34.43
CA ASN A 408 -13.66 -21.46 34.21
C ASN A 408 -12.39 -20.92 33.54
N ASN A 409 -12.55 -19.92 32.68
CA ASN A 409 -11.43 -19.27 32.00
C ASN A 409 -11.51 -17.76 32.16
N GLU A 410 -10.39 -17.16 32.53
CA GLU A 410 -10.13 -15.72 32.46
C GLU A 410 -8.92 -15.52 31.54
N PHE A 411 -9.17 -15.10 30.31
CA PHE A 411 -8.14 -14.89 29.29
C PHE A 411 -8.03 -13.41 28.96
N ILE A 412 -6.99 -12.75 29.48
CA ILE A 412 -6.80 -11.31 29.39
C ILE A 412 -5.55 -11.01 28.56
N ILE A 413 -5.71 -10.16 27.55
CA ILE A 413 -4.62 -9.60 26.77
C ILE A 413 -4.72 -8.09 26.81
N THR A 414 -3.63 -7.43 27.16
CA THR A 414 -3.63 -5.99 27.36
C THR A 414 -2.28 -5.33 27.04
N ASP A 415 -2.22 -4.02 27.18
CA ASP A 415 -1.02 -3.17 27.06
C ASP A 415 -0.24 -3.42 25.75
N SER A 416 -0.95 -3.42 24.61
CA SER A 416 -0.42 -3.61 23.26
C SER A 416 0.29 -4.94 23.00
N ALA A 417 0.03 -5.97 23.82
CA ALA A 417 0.54 -7.31 23.56
C ALA A 417 -0.15 -7.96 22.34
N THR A 418 0.58 -8.83 21.64
CA THR A 418 0.06 -9.54 20.45
C THR A 418 0.04 -11.06 20.67
N VAL A 419 -1.08 -11.69 20.34
CA VAL A 419 -1.20 -13.16 20.25
C VAL A 419 -1.52 -13.55 18.81
N ASN A 420 -0.65 -14.35 18.21
CA ASN A 420 -0.86 -14.93 16.89
C ASN A 420 -1.10 -16.43 17.03
N ALA A 421 -2.28 -16.89 16.64
CA ALA A 421 -2.66 -18.29 16.66
C ALA A 421 -2.93 -18.78 15.24
N THR A 422 -2.23 -19.82 14.81
CA THR A 422 -2.40 -20.38 13.46
C THR A 422 -2.56 -21.89 13.52
N SER A 423 -3.54 -22.41 12.78
CA SER A 423 -3.65 -23.86 12.54
C SER A 423 -4.01 -24.21 11.10
N SER A 424 -3.39 -25.27 10.59
CA SER A 424 -3.61 -25.81 9.24
C SER A 424 -4.47 -27.09 9.20
N GLY A 425 -5.10 -27.48 10.31
CA GLY A 425 -5.73 -28.81 10.38
C GLY A 425 -6.85 -28.95 11.41
N GLY A 426 -7.67 -27.91 11.56
CA GLY A 426 -8.88 -27.99 12.37
C GLY A 426 -9.25 -26.64 12.98
N ARG A 427 -9.69 -26.67 14.24
CA ARG A 427 -9.96 -25.50 15.09
C ARG A 427 -8.63 -24.88 15.54
N VAL A 428 -8.50 -23.55 15.44
CA VAL A 428 -7.28 -22.82 15.80
C VAL A 428 -7.29 -22.43 17.28
N PHE A 429 -8.38 -21.81 17.74
CA PHE A 429 -8.48 -21.22 19.06
C PHE A 429 -9.77 -21.68 19.74
N SER A 430 -9.67 -22.19 20.97
CA SER A 430 -10.82 -22.74 21.68
C SER A 430 -10.82 -22.38 23.16
N ILE A 431 -11.90 -21.73 23.59
CA ILE A 431 -12.29 -21.56 24.99
C ILE A 431 -13.58 -22.36 25.18
N ASN A 432 -13.50 -23.48 25.89
CA ASN A 432 -14.59 -24.44 26.01
C ASN A 432 -14.90 -24.77 27.48
N GLY A 433 -16.12 -24.48 27.91
CA GLY A 433 -16.70 -25.07 29.12
C GLY A 433 -17.27 -26.47 28.80
N SER A 434 -16.59 -27.53 29.22
CA SER A 434 -17.10 -28.90 29.05
C SER A 434 -18.38 -29.18 29.88
N THR A 435 -19.10 -30.26 29.52
CA THR A 435 -20.46 -30.56 29.98
C THR A 435 -20.53 -31.11 31.42
N GLY A 436 -21.58 -30.72 32.15
CA GLY A 436 -21.96 -31.33 33.45
C GLY A 436 -21.87 -30.39 34.67
N VAL A 437 -21.19 -29.25 34.56
CA VAL A 437 -21.12 -28.19 35.58
C VAL A 437 -21.30 -26.84 34.90
N LEU A 438 -22.04 -25.92 35.52
CA LEU A 438 -22.16 -24.53 35.04
C LEU A 438 -20.82 -23.80 35.24
N ARG A 439 -20.22 -23.29 34.16
CA ARG A 439 -18.92 -22.63 34.12
C ARG A 439 -19.02 -21.31 33.38
N ASP A 440 -18.23 -20.33 33.80
CA ASP A 440 -18.12 -19.04 33.14
C ASP A 440 -16.84 -18.94 32.34
N GLN A 441 -16.92 -18.23 31.23
CA GLN A 441 -15.75 -17.91 30.41
C GLN A 441 -15.70 -16.40 30.23
N TYR A 442 -14.52 -15.84 30.44
CA TYR A 442 -14.24 -14.42 30.31
C TYR A 442 -13.01 -14.23 29.43
N MET A 443 -13.16 -13.39 28.41
CA MET A 443 -12.06 -12.94 27.56
C MET A 443 -12.04 -11.43 27.52
N GLU A 444 -10.84 -10.85 27.66
CA GLU A 444 -10.62 -9.41 27.54
C GLU A 444 -9.46 -9.12 26.58
N ILE A 445 -9.68 -8.17 25.68
CA ILE A 445 -8.65 -7.62 24.79
C ILE A 445 -8.69 -6.10 24.96
N SER A 446 -7.70 -5.54 25.64
CA SER A 446 -7.70 -4.12 26.03
C SER A 446 -6.40 -3.38 25.70
N ASN A 447 -6.40 -2.05 25.83
CA ASN A 447 -5.24 -1.17 25.67
C ASN A 447 -4.42 -1.45 24.39
N ASN A 448 -5.08 -1.42 23.23
CA ASN A 448 -4.48 -1.69 21.91
C ASN A 448 -3.85 -3.09 21.74
N ALA A 449 -4.21 -4.07 22.57
CA ALA A 449 -3.79 -5.45 22.37
C ALA A 449 -4.48 -6.09 21.15
N THR A 450 -3.84 -7.12 20.57
CA THR A 450 -4.33 -7.78 19.34
C THR A 450 -4.32 -9.30 19.48
N VAL A 451 -5.39 -9.94 19.02
CA VAL A 451 -5.51 -11.39 18.84
C VAL A 451 -5.76 -11.71 17.38
N ASN A 452 -4.80 -12.36 16.74
CA ASN A 452 -4.92 -12.84 15.37
C ASN A 452 -5.16 -14.35 15.37
N ILE A 453 -6.27 -14.78 14.78
CA ILE A 453 -6.62 -16.19 14.60
C ILE A 453 -6.67 -16.46 13.10
N LEU A 454 -5.71 -17.25 12.61
CA LEU A 454 -5.62 -17.64 11.22
C LEU A 454 -5.84 -19.14 11.07
N ARG A 455 -6.86 -19.52 10.31
CA ARG A 455 -7.04 -20.88 9.85
C ARG A 455 -6.66 -20.96 8.37
N ASP A 456 -5.60 -21.72 8.10
CA ASP A 456 -5.10 -21.96 6.74
C ASP A 456 -5.12 -23.46 6.42
N SER A 457 -6.33 -24.00 6.24
CA SER A 457 -6.56 -25.46 6.23
C SER A 457 -7.58 -25.89 5.18
N GLU A 458 -7.21 -26.80 4.29
CA GLU A 458 -8.18 -27.47 3.39
C GLU A 458 -9.09 -28.50 4.10
N SER A 459 -8.74 -28.88 5.34
CA SER A 459 -9.48 -29.86 6.12
C SER A 459 -10.75 -29.28 6.75
N TYR A 460 -11.79 -30.11 6.87
CA TYR A 460 -13.04 -29.70 7.52
C TYR A 460 -12.84 -29.32 9.00
N ALA A 461 -13.47 -28.23 9.44
CA ALA A 461 -13.62 -27.90 10.85
C ALA A 461 -15.02 -27.35 11.15
N SER A 462 -15.52 -27.56 12.38
CA SER A 462 -16.74 -26.87 12.81
C SER A 462 -16.53 -25.37 12.97
N SER A 463 -15.33 -24.93 13.38
CA SER A 463 -14.97 -23.51 13.35
C SER A 463 -13.49 -23.22 13.52
N SER A 464 -13.05 -22.04 13.05
CA SER A 464 -11.73 -21.49 13.36
C SER A 464 -11.57 -21.18 14.85
N ALA A 465 -12.54 -20.48 15.43
CA ALA A 465 -12.59 -20.09 16.84
C ALA A 465 -13.86 -20.63 17.53
N LEU A 466 -13.72 -21.15 18.75
CA LEU A 466 -14.84 -21.54 19.62
C LEU A 466 -14.81 -20.77 20.93
N PHE A 467 -15.88 -20.03 21.17
CA PHE A 467 -16.18 -19.34 22.42
C PHE A 467 -17.43 -19.96 23.03
N HIS A 468 -17.23 -21.02 23.81
CA HIS A 468 -18.30 -21.81 24.40
C HIS A 468 -18.24 -21.82 25.92
N SER A 469 -19.40 -21.66 26.54
CA SER A 469 -19.58 -21.74 27.98
C SER A 469 -20.78 -22.61 28.35
N THR A 470 -20.72 -23.34 29.46
CA THR A 470 -21.89 -24.05 30.00
C THR A 470 -22.79 -23.17 30.85
N ARG A 471 -22.38 -21.93 31.18
CA ARG A 471 -23.19 -20.94 31.90
C ARG A 471 -23.24 -19.63 31.10
N GLN A 472 -22.26 -18.76 31.28
CA GLN A 472 -22.17 -17.47 30.60
C GLN A 472 -20.81 -17.30 29.89
N PHE A 473 -20.81 -16.69 28.72
CA PHE A 473 -19.59 -16.25 28.04
C PHE A 473 -19.55 -14.72 27.99
N THR A 474 -18.44 -14.12 28.38
CA THR A 474 -18.25 -12.66 28.33
C THR A 474 -17.00 -12.34 27.52
N LEU A 475 -17.14 -11.49 26.51
CA LEU A 475 -16.03 -10.91 25.73
C LEU A 475 -16.04 -9.40 25.91
N ASN A 476 -14.95 -8.85 26.43
CA ASN A 476 -14.76 -7.41 26.51
C ASN A 476 -13.61 -6.99 25.59
N ILE A 477 -13.88 -6.06 24.67
CA ILE A 477 -12.88 -5.48 23.80
C ILE A 477 -12.92 -3.97 23.98
N ASP A 478 -11.89 -3.45 24.65
CA ASP A 478 -11.77 -2.04 25.03
C ASP A 478 -10.50 -1.46 24.44
N SER A 479 -10.59 -0.75 23.30
CA SER A 479 -9.45 -0.37 22.44
C SER A 479 -8.61 -1.53 21.87
N GLY A 480 -8.98 -2.79 22.12
CA GLY A 480 -8.29 -3.97 21.59
C GLY A 480 -8.83 -4.46 20.23
N HIS A 481 -8.16 -5.43 19.62
CA HIS A 481 -8.52 -5.96 18.30
C HIS A 481 -8.57 -7.50 18.29
N LEU A 482 -9.66 -8.07 17.78
CA LEU A 482 -9.82 -9.49 17.51
C LEU A 482 -10.01 -9.73 16.01
N ASP A 483 -9.00 -10.32 15.39
CA ASP A 483 -8.97 -10.62 13.96
C ASP A 483 -9.09 -12.13 13.74
N ILE A 484 -10.10 -12.57 12.97
CA ILE A 484 -10.30 -13.98 12.62
C ILE A 484 -10.38 -14.12 11.11
N LYS A 485 -9.44 -14.88 10.53
CA LYS A 485 -9.40 -15.20 9.10
C LYS A 485 -9.47 -16.71 8.90
N ASP A 486 -10.47 -17.13 8.12
CA ASP A 486 -10.63 -18.52 7.67
C ASP A 486 -10.46 -18.54 6.14
N GLU A 487 -9.22 -18.81 5.68
CA GLU A 487 -8.83 -18.57 4.29
C GLU A 487 -9.01 -19.79 3.37
N LYS A 488 -9.05 -21.01 3.92
CA LYS A 488 -9.09 -22.27 3.15
C LYS A 488 -10.01 -23.34 3.74
N GLY A 489 -10.39 -24.30 2.90
CA GLY A 489 -11.16 -25.51 3.23
C GLY A 489 -12.59 -25.28 3.73
N PRO A 490 -13.35 -26.35 3.98
CA PRO A 490 -14.71 -26.22 4.48
C PRO A 490 -14.72 -25.99 6.00
N SER A 491 -15.27 -24.88 6.47
CA SER A 491 -15.68 -24.75 7.88
C SER A 491 -17.17 -24.43 8.00
N ASP A 492 -17.80 -24.79 9.12
CA ASP A 492 -19.18 -24.35 9.34
C ASP A 492 -19.23 -22.85 9.62
N SER A 493 -18.18 -22.31 10.26
CA SER A 493 -18.09 -20.89 10.60
C SER A 493 -16.68 -20.44 11.02
N ALA A 494 -16.32 -19.18 10.84
CA ALA A 494 -15.08 -18.66 11.43
C ALA A 494 -15.17 -18.61 12.96
N LEU A 495 -16.21 -17.97 13.51
CA LEU A 495 -16.44 -17.87 14.94
C LEU A 495 -17.71 -18.60 15.36
N GLN A 496 -17.59 -19.55 16.30
CA GLN A 496 -18.74 -20.07 17.05
C GLN A 496 -18.80 -19.45 18.43
N VAL A 497 -19.97 -18.92 18.78
CA VAL A 497 -20.27 -18.37 20.10
C VAL A 497 -21.54 -18.99 20.67
N GLY A 498 -21.52 -19.38 21.95
CA GLY A 498 -22.72 -19.90 22.57
C GLY A 498 -22.54 -20.30 24.03
N ALA A 499 -23.54 -19.95 24.84
CA ALA A 499 -23.63 -20.34 26.25
C ALA A 499 -25.06 -20.72 26.66
N SER A 500 -25.25 -21.37 27.80
CA SER A 500 -26.58 -21.83 28.24
C SER A 500 -27.44 -20.73 28.89
N GLU A 501 -26.80 -19.72 29.50
CA GLU A 501 -27.44 -18.56 30.14
C GLU A 501 -27.24 -17.25 29.36
N GLY A 502 -26.26 -17.19 28.46
CA GLY A 502 -26.08 -16.07 27.53
C GLY A 502 -24.62 -15.78 27.17
N SER A 503 -24.39 -15.20 26.00
CA SER A 503 -23.08 -14.72 25.54
C SER A 503 -23.13 -13.21 25.33
N TYR A 504 -22.25 -12.47 26.00
CA TYR A 504 -22.25 -11.02 26.03
C TYR A 504 -20.91 -10.48 25.56
N SER A 505 -20.92 -9.77 24.43
CA SER A 505 -19.75 -9.11 23.86
C SER A 505 -19.92 -7.59 23.99
N THR A 506 -18.94 -6.92 24.59
CA THR A 506 -18.87 -5.45 24.64
C THR A 506 -17.65 -4.98 23.88
N ILE A 507 -17.85 -4.06 22.93
CA ILE A 507 -16.82 -3.49 22.06
C ILE A 507 -16.87 -1.98 22.24
N SER A 508 -15.80 -1.38 22.74
CA SER A 508 -15.77 0.04 23.15
C SER A 508 -14.42 0.71 22.93
N ASN A 509 -14.43 2.05 22.97
CA ASN A 509 -13.24 2.92 22.88
C ASN A 509 -12.30 2.59 21.71
N GLY A 510 -12.84 2.38 20.51
CA GLY A 510 -12.04 2.03 19.32
C GLY A 510 -11.74 0.54 19.14
N GLY A 511 -12.23 -0.33 20.03
CA GLY A 511 -12.02 -1.77 19.91
C GLY A 511 -12.71 -2.40 18.70
N SER A 512 -12.18 -3.51 18.17
CA SER A 512 -12.77 -4.16 16.99
C SER A 512 -12.85 -5.69 17.05
N ILE A 513 -13.86 -6.23 16.35
CA ILE A 513 -13.92 -7.62 15.92
C ILE A 513 -13.99 -7.62 14.39
N ASP A 514 -12.99 -8.18 13.74
CA ASP A 514 -12.90 -8.26 12.28
C ASP A 514 -12.81 -9.73 11.86
N ILE A 515 -13.82 -10.20 11.12
CA ILE A 515 -13.96 -11.60 10.70
C ILE A 515 -14.07 -11.67 9.20
N TYR A 516 -13.30 -12.58 8.60
CA TYR A 516 -13.27 -12.81 7.16
C TYR A 516 -13.25 -14.30 6.82
N THR A 517 -14.11 -14.72 5.89
CA THR A 517 -14.13 -16.08 5.32
C THR A 517 -14.16 -16.02 3.79
N SER A 518 -13.20 -16.70 3.13
CA SER A 518 -12.99 -16.63 1.66
C SER A 518 -13.38 -17.89 0.88
N LYS A 519 -14.22 -18.74 1.46
CA LYS A 519 -14.57 -20.00 0.80
C LYS A 519 -15.39 -19.71 -0.46
N ASN A 520 -14.98 -20.31 -1.59
CA ASN A 520 -15.71 -20.42 -2.85
C ASN A 520 -16.29 -21.84 -3.00
N ASP A 521 -17.51 -22.10 -2.55
CA ASP A 521 -18.22 -23.36 -2.81
C ASP A 521 -19.59 -23.07 -3.41
N SER A 522 -19.62 -23.07 -4.74
CA SER A 522 -20.80 -22.85 -5.58
C SER A 522 -21.96 -23.81 -5.31
N THR A 523 -21.78 -24.83 -4.45
CA THR A 523 -22.83 -25.78 -4.06
C THR A 523 -23.46 -25.52 -2.68
N ILE A 524 -22.93 -24.60 -1.87
CA ILE A 524 -23.37 -24.37 -0.48
C ILE A 524 -23.94 -22.96 -0.30
N ILE A 525 -24.97 -22.63 -1.08
CA ILE A 525 -25.82 -21.44 -0.81
C ILE A 525 -26.82 -21.70 0.36
N THR A 526 -26.49 -22.66 1.24
CA THR A 526 -27.34 -23.21 2.32
C THR A 526 -26.65 -23.08 3.69
N GLY A 527 -26.20 -21.87 4.04
CA GLY A 527 -25.94 -21.44 5.42
C GLY A 527 -24.70 -22.00 6.14
N ASN A 528 -23.97 -22.98 5.59
CA ASN A 528 -22.69 -23.43 6.16
C ASN A 528 -21.56 -22.55 5.59
N ASN A 529 -20.53 -22.22 6.39
CA ASN A 529 -19.49 -21.20 6.16
C ASN A 529 -19.87 -19.77 6.62
N SER A 530 -20.46 -19.65 7.81
CA SER A 530 -20.82 -18.33 8.35
C SER A 530 -19.63 -17.59 8.95
N GLY A 531 -19.61 -16.26 8.89
CA GLY A 531 -18.61 -15.49 9.65
C GLY A 531 -18.76 -15.73 11.16
N ILE A 532 -19.96 -15.47 11.69
CA ILE A 532 -20.31 -15.76 13.08
C ILE A 532 -21.50 -16.73 13.13
N ASN A 533 -21.40 -17.77 13.95
CA ASN A 533 -22.48 -18.69 14.24
C ASN A 533 -22.82 -18.70 15.74
N ALA A 534 -23.98 -18.17 16.08
CA ALA A 534 -24.58 -18.25 17.40
C ALA A 534 -25.40 -19.55 17.53
N PHE A 535 -24.86 -20.53 18.24
CA PHE A 535 -25.39 -21.90 18.22
C PHE A 535 -26.17 -22.32 19.48
N SER A 536 -26.21 -21.50 20.54
CA SER A 536 -26.93 -21.82 21.77
C SER A 536 -28.34 -21.23 21.81
N SER A 537 -29.27 -21.85 22.54
CA SER A 537 -30.66 -21.38 22.69
C SER A 537 -30.82 -20.17 23.62
N ALA A 538 -29.72 -19.66 24.18
CA ALA A 538 -29.71 -18.48 25.05
C ALA A 538 -29.50 -17.20 24.24
N GLU A 539 -29.49 -16.06 24.94
CA GLU A 539 -29.21 -14.77 24.31
C GLU A 539 -27.75 -14.67 23.86
N VAL A 540 -27.53 -14.10 22.67
CA VAL A 540 -26.20 -13.67 22.20
C VAL A 540 -26.30 -12.17 21.92
N LYS A 541 -25.57 -11.36 22.68
CA LYS A 541 -25.66 -9.90 22.63
C LYS A 541 -24.30 -9.27 22.31
N PHE A 542 -24.29 -8.37 21.33
CA PHE A 542 -23.19 -7.48 21.00
C PHE A 542 -23.57 -6.05 21.37
N THR A 543 -22.79 -5.41 22.23
CA THR A 543 -22.90 -4.00 22.58
C THR A 543 -21.69 -3.29 21.99
N ILE A 544 -21.90 -2.38 21.05
CA ILE A 544 -20.84 -1.67 20.31
C ILE A 544 -21.05 -0.18 20.56
N THR A 545 -20.08 0.49 21.18
CA THR A 545 -20.25 1.89 21.58
C THR A 545 -18.98 2.72 21.47
N GLY A 546 -19.14 3.96 21.01
CA GLY A 546 -18.03 4.89 20.87
C GLY A 546 -17.42 4.87 19.47
N ILE A 547 -16.81 6.00 19.11
CA ILE A 547 -16.09 6.19 17.84
C ILE A 547 -15.00 5.12 17.66
N GLY A 548 -14.90 4.59 16.44
CA GLY A 548 -13.93 3.56 16.07
C GLY A 548 -14.26 2.15 16.55
N SER A 549 -15.23 1.98 17.46
CA SER A 549 -15.65 0.66 17.88
C SER A 549 -16.47 -0.03 16.80
N LYS A 550 -16.04 -1.22 16.39
CA LYS A 550 -16.65 -1.91 15.25
C LYS A 550 -16.76 -3.41 15.39
N VAL A 551 -17.80 -3.97 14.77
CA VAL A 551 -17.87 -5.41 14.45
C VAL A 551 -18.05 -5.53 12.95
N ARG A 552 -17.14 -6.22 12.29
CA ARG A 552 -17.17 -6.48 10.86
C ARG A 552 -17.08 -7.98 10.61
N SER A 553 -18.04 -8.53 9.87
CA SER A 553 -18.07 -9.93 9.47
C SER A 553 -18.37 -10.04 7.99
N ILE A 554 -17.39 -10.52 7.23
CA ILE A 554 -17.49 -10.71 5.78
C ILE A 554 -17.38 -12.20 5.48
N SER A 555 -18.37 -12.72 4.78
CA SER A 555 -18.39 -14.08 4.25
C SER A 555 -18.62 -14.05 2.75
N GLU A 556 -17.61 -14.48 1.98
CA GLU A 556 -17.68 -14.48 0.51
C GLU A 556 -18.78 -15.41 -0.03
N ASP A 557 -18.94 -16.58 0.61
CA ASP A 557 -20.03 -17.54 0.45
C ASP A 557 -20.57 -17.95 1.83
N GLY A 558 -21.82 -17.61 2.15
CA GLY A 558 -22.45 -17.92 3.43
C GLY A 558 -23.07 -16.71 4.13
N ASP A 559 -23.60 -16.94 5.34
CA ASP A 559 -24.21 -15.90 6.16
C ASP A 559 -23.11 -15.14 6.94
N ALA A 560 -23.09 -13.81 6.93
CA ALA A 560 -22.17 -13.03 7.78
C ALA A 560 -22.40 -13.31 9.28
N PHE A 561 -23.68 -13.48 9.65
CA PHE A 561 -24.11 -13.89 10.97
C PHE A 561 -25.27 -14.88 10.86
N ARG A 562 -25.17 -15.99 11.58
CA ARG A 562 -26.19 -17.04 11.61
C ARG A 562 -26.58 -17.40 13.04
N SER A 563 -27.87 -17.61 13.27
CA SER A 563 -28.42 -18.28 14.45
C SER A 563 -29.59 -19.19 14.08
N ASN A 564 -29.39 -20.49 14.23
CA ASN A 564 -30.46 -21.49 14.07
C ASN A 564 -31.15 -21.84 15.40
N SER A 565 -30.81 -21.16 16.49
CA SER A 565 -31.35 -21.46 17.80
C SER A 565 -32.58 -20.60 18.08
N THR A 566 -33.42 -21.01 19.04
CA THR A 566 -34.54 -20.18 19.52
C THR A 566 -34.09 -18.98 20.36
N GLY A 567 -32.78 -18.86 20.62
CA GLY A 567 -32.17 -17.77 21.35
C GLY A 567 -32.32 -16.44 20.62
N ARG A 568 -32.31 -15.35 21.37
CA ARG A 568 -32.38 -13.99 20.81
C ARG A 568 -30.97 -13.50 20.50
N SER A 569 -30.74 -13.03 19.27
CA SER A 569 -29.51 -12.31 18.91
C SER A 569 -29.76 -10.81 19.04
N ILE A 570 -28.93 -10.09 19.80
CA ILE A 570 -29.10 -8.66 20.07
C ILE A 570 -27.86 -7.92 19.56
N PHE A 571 -28.07 -6.87 18.77
CA PHE A 571 -27.03 -5.92 18.40
C PHE A 571 -27.45 -4.54 18.89
N GLU A 572 -26.67 -3.95 19.80
CA GLU A 572 -26.86 -2.60 20.32
C GLU A 572 -25.68 -1.73 19.90
N LEU A 573 -25.94 -0.78 19.00
CA LEU A 573 -24.98 0.19 18.50
C LEU A 573 -25.29 1.57 19.08
N SER A 574 -24.28 2.29 19.56
CA SER A 574 -24.46 3.65 20.06
C SER A 574 -23.23 4.52 19.93
N ASN A 575 -23.41 5.85 20.04
CA ASN A 575 -22.33 6.82 20.17
C ASN A 575 -21.26 6.72 19.06
N LEU A 576 -21.69 6.73 17.79
CA LEU A 576 -20.80 6.69 16.63
C LEU A 576 -20.01 5.37 16.46
N ALA A 577 -20.56 4.25 16.93
CA ALA A 577 -20.04 2.90 16.66
C ALA A 577 -20.44 2.38 15.27
N SER A 578 -19.75 1.34 14.80
CA SER A 578 -20.00 0.72 13.49
C SER A 578 -20.33 -0.79 13.52
N LEU A 579 -21.17 -1.25 12.59
CA LEU A 579 -21.45 -2.68 12.35
C LEU A 579 -21.53 -2.95 10.85
N GLU A 580 -20.77 -3.92 10.37
CA GLU A 580 -20.73 -4.33 8.97
C GLU A 580 -20.92 -5.84 8.86
N LEU A 581 -21.99 -6.29 8.21
CA LEU A 581 -22.30 -7.70 7.99
C LEU A 581 -22.54 -7.94 6.50
N SER A 582 -21.57 -8.58 5.83
CA SER A 582 -21.65 -8.87 4.40
C SER A 582 -21.61 -10.37 4.14
N GLY A 583 -22.66 -10.92 3.54
CA GLY A 583 -22.75 -12.35 3.22
C GLY A 583 -23.23 -12.61 1.80
N ARG A 584 -23.12 -13.85 1.33
CA ARG A 584 -23.71 -14.36 0.08
C ARG A 584 -24.54 -15.60 0.38
N SER A 585 -25.85 -15.44 0.48
CA SER A 585 -26.75 -16.51 0.90
C SER A 585 -28.14 -16.38 0.27
N THR A 586 -28.80 -17.51 -0.03
CA THR A 586 -30.21 -17.52 -0.47
C THR A 586 -31.17 -17.03 0.62
N GLY A 587 -30.71 -17.04 1.88
CA GLY A 587 -31.42 -16.52 3.04
C GLY A 587 -31.10 -15.05 3.30
N GLY A 588 -30.47 -14.77 4.44
CA GLY A 588 -30.08 -13.45 4.92
C GLY A 588 -28.56 -13.33 5.05
N ALA A 589 -27.98 -12.14 4.91
CA ALA A 589 -26.62 -11.91 5.40
C ALA A 589 -26.57 -12.01 6.93
N LEU A 590 -27.60 -11.47 7.58
CA LEU A 590 -27.98 -11.81 8.95
C LEU A 590 -29.16 -12.79 8.89
N ASN A 591 -28.92 -14.04 9.29
CA ASN A 591 -29.88 -15.14 9.18
C ASN A 591 -30.19 -15.74 10.56
N ASN A 592 -31.27 -15.28 11.18
CA ASN A 592 -31.61 -15.58 12.58
C ASN A 592 -33.03 -16.13 12.72
N ILE A 593 -33.32 -16.83 13.83
CA ILE A 593 -34.71 -17.09 14.20
C ILE A 593 -35.33 -15.82 14.80
N ASN A 594 -34.69 -15.24 15.82
CA ASN A 594 -35.16 -14.08 16.55
C ASN A 594 -34.03 -13.08 16.77
N THR A 595 -34.24 -11.81 16.42
CA THR A 595 -33.20 -10.78 16.53
C THR A 595 -33.75 -9.45 16.99
N ASP A 596 -32.97 -8.72 17.77
CA ASP A 596 -33.13 -7.28 17.99
C ASP A 596 -31.91 -6.58 17.44
N ILE A 597 -32.15 -5.52 16.67
CA ILE A 597 -31.10 -4.64 16.18
C ILE A 597 -31.48 -3.23 16.59
N ILE A 598 -30.65 -2.59 17.41
CA ILE A 598 -30.90 -1.28 17.98
C ILE A 598 -29.70 -0.40 17.64
N PHE A 599 -29.93 0.69 16.93
CA PHE A 599 -28.92 1.70 16.65
C PHE A 599 -29.38 3.05 17.18
N ASN A 600 -28.52 3.68 17.96
CA ASN A 600 -28.73 5.01 18.52
C ASN A 600 -27.56 5.92 18.13
N ASN A 601 -27.75 6.71 17.07
CA ASN A 601 -26.70 7.50 16.44
C ASN A 601 -25.42 6.66 16.12
N PRO A 602 -25.53 5.59 15.30
CA PRO A 602 -24.36 4.82 14.85
C PRO A 602 -23.55 5.66 13.86
N LEU A 603 -22.22 5.46 13.76
CA LEU A 603 -21.44 6.11 12.71
C LEU A 603 -21.75 5.47 11.36
N TYR A 604 -21.67 4.13 11.31
CA TYR A 604 -21.93 3.37 10.11
C TYR A 604 -22.54 2.00 10.43
N PHE A 605 -23.60 1.65 9.72
CA PHE A 605 -24.25 0.36 9.81
C PHE A 605 -24.48 -0.13 8.39
N ASP A 606 -24.06 -1.34 8.08
CA ASP A 606 -24.30 -1.96 6.78
C ASP A 606 -24.55 -3.45 6.95
N ILE A 607 -25.73 -3.90 6.51
CA ILE A 607 -26.04 -5.31 6.36
C ILE A 607 -26.36 -5.54 4.90
N GLN A 608 -25.51 -6.32 4.21
CA GLN A 608 -25.68 -6.59 2.79
C GLN A 608 -25.56 -8.07 2.45
N ASN A 609 -26.46 -8.50 1.58
CA ASN A 609 -26.41 -9.80 0.96
C ASN A 609 -26.14 -9.64 -0.54
N VAL A 610 -24.96 -10.11 -0.97
CA VAL A 610 -24.50 -9.96 -2.35
C VAL A 610 -25.15 -10.99 -3.29
N GLU A 611 -25.81 -12.02 -2.76
CA GLU A 611 -26.53 -13.02 -3.54
C GLU A 611 -27.81 -12.43 -4.17
N LEU A 612 -27.97 -12.60 -5.48
CA LEU A 612 -29.17 -12.10 -6.18
C LEU A 612 -30.42 -12.84 -5.68
N GLY A 613 -31.42 -12.08 -5.24
CA GLY A 613 -32.61 -12.68 -4.63
C GLY A 613 -32.41 -13.13 -3.18
N GLY A 614 -31.24 -12.93 -2.55
CA GLY A 614 -31.09 -12.98 -1.09
C GLY A 614 -31.78 -11.81 -0.39
N ARG A 615 -31.79 -11.79 0.94
CA ARG A 615 -32.24 -10.63 1.75
C ARG A 615 -31.12 -10.12 2.64
N ALA A 616 -31.18 -8.87 3.09
CA ALA A 616 -30.21 -8.36 4.06
C ALA A 616 -30.39 -9.09 5.40
N ILE A 617 -31.63 -9.09 5.89
CA ILE A 617 -32.03 -9.69 7.16
C ILE A 617 -33.09 -10.75 6.90
N SER A 618 -32.84 -11.97 7.37
CA SER A 618 -33.77 -13.08 7.35
C SER A 618 -34.10 -13.50 8.78
N THR A 619 -35.33 -13.23 9.22
CA THR A 619 -35.87 -13.66 10.52
C THR A 619 -37.15 -14.47 10.37
N THR A 620 -37.38 -15.44 11.25
CA THR A 620 -38.60 -16.29 11.23
C THR A 620 -39.53 -16.07 12.43
N ASN A 621 -39.09 -15.34 13.45
CA ASN A 621 -39.92 -14.97 14.60
C ASN A 621 -40.53 -13.57 14.41
N VAL A 622 -41.85 -13.47 14.63
CA VAL A 622 -42.63 -12.22 14.54
C VAL A 622 -42.20 -11.15 15.55
N SER A 623 -41.50 -11.54 16.62
CA SER A 623 -41.03 -10.65 17.68
C SER A 623 -39.68 -10.00 17.37
N SER A 624 -39.09 -10.32 16.21
CA SER A 624 -37.83 -9.70 15.79
C SER A 624 -38.04 -8.21 15.56
N THR A 625 -37.08 -7.39 15.96
CA THR A 625 -37.16 -5.92 15.85
C THR A 625 -35.90 -5.32 15.24
N LEU A 626 -36.10 -4.18 14.58
CA LEU A 626 -35.05 -3.28 14.16
C LEU A 626 -35.48 -1.86 14.54
N ILE A 627 -34.68 -1.17 15.35
CA ILE A 627 -34.97 0.14 15.91
C ILE A 627 -33.82 1.09 15.56
N GLY A 628 -34.14 2.14 14.81
CA GLY A 628 -33.23 3.25 14.58
C GLY A 628 -33.65 4.49 15.37
N ILE A 629 -32.69 5.09 16.06
CA ILE A 629 -32.82 6.33 16.82
C ILE A 629 -31.73 7.27 16.31
N GLN A 630 -32.11 8.45 15.85
CA GLN A 630 -31.18 9.43 15.26
C GLN A 630 -30.24 8.78 14.22
N SER A 631 -30.82 8.00 13.31
CA SER A 631 -30.08 7.21 12.33
C SER A 631 -30.65 7.46 10.94
N GLY A 632 -29.79 7.54 9.92
CA GLY A 632 -30.23 7.48 8.54
C GLY A 632 -30.77 6.09 8.18
N LEU A 633 -31.45 5.97 7.03
CA LEU A 633 -31.88 4.68 6.51
C LEU A 633 -31.76 4.66 4.98
N SER A 634 -30.85 3.83 4.48
CA SER A 634 -30.65 3.61 3.04
C SER A 634 -30.99 2.16 2.70
N LEU A 635 -31.78 1.95 1.64
CA LEU A 635 -32.36 0.66 1.27
C LEU A 635 -32.12 0.35 -0.22
N TRP A 636 -31.60 -0.85 -0.52
CA TRP A 636 -31.45 -1.34 -1.89
C TRP A 636 -32.32 -2.56 -2.14
N GLU A 637 -33.13 -2.46 -3.19
CA GLU A 637 -34.07 -3.51 -3.56
C GLU A 637 -33.39 -4.85 -3.86
N ARG A 638 -34.13 -5.92 -3.58
CA ARG A 638 -33.69 -7.31 -3.70
C ARG A 638 -33.27 -7.74 -5.11
N THR A 639 -33.78 -7.07 -6.15
CA THR A 639 -33.49 -7.38 -7.56
C THR A 639 -32.63 -6.32 -8.25
N GLY A 640 -32.46 -5.13 -7.65
CA GLY A 640 -31.65 -4.03 -8.18
C GLY A 640 -30.18 -4.13 -7.76
N SER A 641 -29.27 -3.29 -8.29
CA SER A 641 -27.86 -3.23 -7.85
C SER A 641 -27.72 -2.85 -6.37
N ILE A 642 -26.61 -3.22 -5.72
CA ILE A 642 -26.28 -2.84 -4.31
C ILE A 642 -25.02 -1.97 -4.19
N THR A 643 -24.32 -1.75 -5.31
CA THR A 643 -23.06 -1.01 -5.34
C THR A 643 -23.23 0.45 -5.74
N GLY A 644 -24.41 0.84 -6.26
CA GLY A 644 -24.75 2.23 -6.63
C GLY A 644 -25.65 2.90 -5.59
N ASN A 645 -26.35 3.97 -5.99
CA ASN A 645 -27.27 4.71 -5.12
C ASN A 645 -28.36 3.79 -4.51
N PRO A 646 -28.79 4.04 -3.26
CA PRO A 646 -29.91 3.33 -2.67
C PRO A 646 -31.22 3.62 -3.41
N THR A 647 -32.12 2.64 -3.43
CA THR A 647 -33.49 2.84 -3.95
C THR A 647 -34.26 3.83 -3.10
N PHE A 648 -34.06 3.78 -1.78
CA PHE A 648 -34.62 4.75 -0.84
C PHE A 648 -33.53 5.23 0.09
N ASN A 649 -33.43 6.54 0.25
CA ASN A 649 -32.56 7.16 1.23
C ASN A 649 -33.38 8.11 2.10
N PHE A 650 -33.34 7.88 3.41
CA PHE A 650 -33.97 8.74 4.39
C PHE A 650 -32.89 9.37 5.27
N ASP A 651 -33.00 10.67 5.48
CA ASP A 651 -32.15 11.42 6.40
C ASP A 651 -32.36 10.95 7.85
N THR A 652 -31.66 11.57 8.80
CA THR A 652 -31.74 11.20 10.21
C THR A 652 -33.18 11.17 10.73
N LEU A 653 -33.65 9.99 11.16
CA LEU A 653 -35.01 9.79 11.71
C LEU A 653 -35.05 8.67 12.76
N ASP A 654 -36.18 8.58 13.47
CA ASP A 654 -36.46 7.49 14.42
C ASP A 654 -37.49 6.54 13.80
N TYR A 655 -37.23 5.24 13.81
CA TYR A 655 -38.10 4.25 13.18
C TYR A 655 -38.00 2.87 13.83
N GLN A 656 -39.06 2.08 13.68
CA GLN A 656 -39.11 0.71 14.18
C GLN A 656 -39.77 -0.23 13.20
N PHE A 657 -39.09 -1.32 12.86
CA PHE A 657 -39.62 -2.45 12.12
C PHE A 657 -39.77 -3.68 13.02
N THR A 658 -40.77 -4.50 12.74
CA THR A 658 -41.06 -5.76 13.45
C THR A 658 -41.58 -6.82 12.48
N GLY A 659 -41.73 -8.06 12.95
CA GLY A 659 -42.34 -9.14 12.19
C GLY A 659 -41.32 -10.07 11.52
N ILE A 660 -41.83 -11.06 10.79
CA ILE A 660 -41.02 -12.02 10.03
C ILE A 660 -40.30 -11.26 8.91
N HIS A 661 -38.99 -11.44 8.79
CA HIS A 661 -38.11 -10.66 7.91
C HIS A 661 -38.25 -9.13 8.11
N LEU A 662 -38.68 -8.69 9.30
CA LEU A 662 -38.93 -7.28 9.60
C LEU A 662 -39.91 -6.62 8.61
N ASN A 663 -40.95 -7.36 8.22
CA ASN A 663 -41.88 -6.97 7.16
C ASN A 663 -42.91 -5.89 7.55
N THR A 664 -42.93 -5.44 8.81
CA THR A 664 -43.92 -4.49 9.32
C THR A 664 -43.23 -3.25 9.84
N LEU A 665 -43.50 -2.09 9.24
CA LEU A 665 -43.16 -0.78 9.83
C LEU A 665 -44.12 -0.51 10.99
N LEU A 666 -43.60 -0.49 12.22
CA LEU A 666 -44.38 -0.31 13.44
C LEU A 666 -44.55 1.17 13.80
N SER A 667 -43.48 1.97 13.69
CA SER A 667 -43.54 3.41 13.93
C SER A 667 -42.41 4.16 13.22
N THR A 668 -42.62 5.46 13.00
CA THR A 668 -41.61 6.44 12.56
C THR A 668 -41.98 7.81 13.13
N ASN A 669 -40.98 8.66 13.41
CA ASN A 669 -41.22 10.07 13.77
C ASN A 669 -41.44 10.98 12.54
N LYS A 670 -41.17 10.50 11.32
CA LYS A 670 -41.39 11.18 10.04
C LYS A 670 -42.30 10.37 9.09
N PRO A 671 -43.58 10.21 9.41
CA PRO A 671 -44.52 9.40 8.62
C PRO A 671 -44.77 9.93 7.20
N GLU A 672 -44.49 11.20 6.94
CA GLU A 672 -44.54 11.83 5.62
C GLU A 672 -43.41 11.36 4.69
N GLU A 673 -42.22 11.05 5.24
CA GLU A 673 -41.07 10.53 4.49
C GLU A 673 -41.10 8.99 4.43
N LEU A 674 -41.19 8.31 5.58
CA LEU A 674 -41.14 6.85 5.68
C LEU A 674 -42.54 6.27 5.97
N ASN A 675 -43.18 5.66 4.98
CA ASN A 675 -44.45 4.96 5.16
C ASN A 675 -44.66 3.83 4.15
N THR A 676 -45.73 3.05 4.32
CA THR A 676 -46.03 1.89 3.48
C THR A 676 -46.48 2.22 2.06
N SER A 677 -46.78 3.48 1.75
CA SER A 677 -47.01 3.93 0.36
C SER A 677 -45.70 4.24 -0.37
N VAL A 678 -44.61 4.50 0.38
CA VAL A 678 -43.27 4.77 -0.16
C VAL A 678 -42.50 3.46 -0.35
N ILE A 679 -42.28 2.70 0.73
CA ILE A 679 -41.47 1.46 0.69
C ILE A 679 -42.29 0.18 0.47
N GLY A 680 -43.61 0.32 0.30
CA GLY A 680 -44.54 -0.81 0.16
C GLY A 680 -45.00 -1.43 1.49
N THR A 681 -45.84 -2.46 1.40
CA THR A 681 -46.49 -3.11 2.55
C THR A 681 -45.71 -4.31 3.12
N THR A 682 -44.58 -4.65 2.49
CA THR A 682 -43.72 -5.79 2.84
C THR A 682 -42.54 -5.39 3.72
N GLY A 683 -42.45 -4.13 4.14
CA GLY A 683 -41.40 -3.61 5.03
C GLY A 683 -40.00 -3.96 4.51
N LEU A 684 -39.11 -4.39 5.41
CA LEU A 684 -37.72 -4.64 5.06
C LEU A 684 -37.48 -5.95 4.27
N SER A 685 -38.52 -6.77 4.09
CA SER A 685 -38.38 -8.12 3.49
C SER A 685 -38.04 -8.12 1.99
N ASN A 686 -38.14 -6.96 1.35
CA ASN A 686 -37.86 -6.73 -0.08
C ASN A 686 -36.47 -6.12 -0.35
N PHE A 687 -35.61 -5.97 0.67
CA PHE A 687 -34.30 -5.35 0.51
C PHE A 687 -33.17 -6.36 0.76
N ARG A 688 -32.09 -6.21 -0.01
CA ARG A 688 -30.88 -7.04 0.11
C ARG A 688 -29.69 -6.32 0.73
N ARG A 689 -29.72 -4.99 0.77
CA ARG A 689 -28.81 -4.15 1.55
C ARG A 689 -29.61 -3.13 2.35
N ILE A 690 -29.27 -2.98 3.62
CA ILE A 690 -29.84 -2.00 4.55
C ILE A 690 -28.64 -1.34 5.21
N SER A 691 -28.57 -0.01 5.11
CA SER A 691 -27.47 0.76 5.67
C SER A 691 -27.98 1.97 6.43
N SER A 692 -27.17 2.47 7.36
CA SER A 692 -27.29 3.78 7.98
C SER A 692 -25.89 4.37 8.02
N ASN A 693 -25.73 5.57 7.46
CA ASN A 693 -24.48 6.29 7.50
C ASN A 693 -24.70 7.64 8.16
N ASN A 694 -24.23 7.80 9.40
CA ASN A 694 -24.20 9.11 10.07
C ASN A 694 -22.81 9.75 9.96
N GLY A 695 -21.91 9.21 9.15
CA GLY A 695 -20.71 9.89 8.68
C GLY A 695 -21.08 11.04 7.75
N ARG A 696 -21.45 12.17 8.35
CA ARG A 696 -21.92 13.38 7.69
C ARG A 696 -20.78 14.38 7.57
N TRP A 697 -19.79 14.09 6.73
CA TRP A 697 -18.83 15.09 6.28
C TRP A 697 -18.40 14.80 4.85
N ALA A 698 -18.24 15.85 4.05
CA ALA A 698 -17.72 15.75 2.70
C ALA A 698 -16.18 15.69 2.69
N ILE A 699 -15.63 14.92 1.77
CA ILE A 699 -14.20 14.78 1.50
C ILE A 699 -13.98 15.16 0.04
N ALA A 700 -13.44 16.35 -0.24
CA ALA A 700 -12.99 16.73 -1.57
C ALA A 700 -11.64 16.05 -1.83
N ASP A 701 -11.65 14.98 -2.63
CA ASP A 701 -10.52 14.08 -2.83
C ASP A 701 -9.88 14.17 -4.23
N GLU A 702 -10.51 14.88 -5.17
CA GLU A 702 -10.00 15.06 -6.54
C GLU A 702 -10.31 16.49 -7.04
N LEU A 703 -9.32 17.13 -7.67
CA LEU A 703 -9.46 18.35 -8.45
C LEU A 703 -8.65 18.15 -9.74
N ARG A 704 -9.31 18.22 -10.90
CA ARG A 704 -8.64 18.02 -12.19
C ARG A 704 -7.78 19.23 -12.51
N VAL A 705 -6.62 18.99 -13.11
CA VAL A 705 -5.75 20.05 -13.63
C VAL A 705 -6.39 20.56 -14.93
N PRO A 706 -6.96 21.78 -14.94
CA PRO A 706 -7.55 22.33 -16.15
C PRO A 706 -6.46 22.84 -17.08
N THR A 707 -6.84 23.05 -18.34
CA THR A 707 -6.02 23.69 -19.37
C THR A 707 -6.64 25.00 -19.83
N ASN A 708 -5.90 25.80 -20.59
CA ASN A 708 -6.48 26.99 -21.25
C ASN A 708 -7.45 26.66 -22.40
N ALA A 709 -7.70 25.38 -22.68
CA ALA A 709 -8.76 24.92 -23.58
C ALA A 709 -10.06 24.52 -22.83
N ASP A 710 -10.06 24.60 -21.50
CA ASP A 710 -11.20 24.24 -20.66
C ASP A 710 -12.04 25.47 -20.27
N ALA A 711 -13.33 25.43 -20.61
CA ALA A 711 -14.36 26.32 -20.07
C ALA A 711 -15.11 25.66 -18.90
N LYS A 712 -14.54 24.58 -18.33
CA LYS A 712 -15.14 23.82 -17.23
C LYS A 712 -14.11 23.47 -16.17
N ILE A 713 -14.55 23.40 -14.92
CA ILE A 713 -13.75 22.88 -13.81
C ILE A 713 -14.40 21.61 -13.28
N HIS A 714 -13.61 20.56 -13.12
CA HIS A 714 -14.05 19.27 -12.62
C HIS A 714 -13.29 18.83 -11.38
N GLY A 715 -13.98 18.10 -10.51
CA GLY A 715 -13.38 17.43 -9.37
C GLY A 715 -14.33 16.41 -8.77
N ARG A 716 -13.95 15.83 -7.63
CA ARG A 716 -14.71 14.78 -6.96
C ARG A 716 -14.82 15.03 -5.47
N VAL A 717 -15.98 14.64 -4.94
CA VAL A 717 -16.27 14.59 -3.52
C VAL A 717 -16.75 13.19 -3.15
N SER A 718 -16.25 12.69 -2.03
CA SER A 718 -16.65 11.44 -1.40
C SER A 718 -17.21 11.68 0.00
N LEU A 719 -17.97 10.73 0.51
CA LEU A 719 -18.45 10.68 1.89
C LEU A 719 -17.90 9.44 2.59
N PRO A 720 -17.63 9.51 3.90
CA PRO A 720 -17.15 8.35 4.67
C PRO A 720 -18.19 7.22 4.70
N GLU A 721 -17.73 5.97 4.68
CA GLU A 721 -18.49 4.78 5.06
C GLU A 721 -17.76 4.16 6.26
N GLY A 722 -18.16 4.56 7.47
CA GLY A 722 -17.38 4.29 8.68
C GLY A 722 -16.14 5.17 8.78
N LEU A 723 -15.07 4.68 9.41
CA LEU A 723 -13.79 5.40 9.51
C LEU A 723 -12.77 4.95 8.46
N ASP A 724 -12.94 3.74 7.92
CA ASP A 724 -11.90 3.05 7.14
C ASP A 724 -12.19 3.07 5.61
N SER A 725 -13.35 3.58 5.20
CA SER A 725 -13.81 3.59 3.80
C SER A 725 -14.53 4.88 3.45
N SER A 726 -14.73 5.11 2.15
CA SER A 726 -15.55 6.18 1.61
C SER A 726 -16.26 5.73 0.34
N ARG A 727 -17.36 6.40 0.02
CA ARG A 727 -18.10 6.25 -1.25
C ARG A 727 -18.15 7.58 -1.99
N PRO A 728 -18.34 7.57 -3.32
CA PRO A 728 -18.65 8.80 -4.04
C PRO A 728 -19.91 9.48 -3.48
N ALA A 729 -19.91 10.81 -3.47
CA ALA A 729 -21.11 11.59 -3.15
C ALA A 729 -22.24 11.30 -4.14
N TRP A 730 -23.48 11.29 -3.65
CA TRP A 730 -24.67 11.14 -4.48
C TRP A 730 -25.06 12.46 -5.16
N ASP A 731 -26.09 12.40 -6.00
CA ASP A 731 -26.68 13.58 -6.64
C ASP A 731 -27.08 14.61 -5.58
N ASP A 732 -26.62 15.84 -5.76
CA ASP A 732 -26.89 16.98 -4.88
C ASP A 732 -26.49 16.79 -3.40
N GLU A 733 -25.71 15.76 -3.06
CA GLU A 733 -25.38 15.43 -1.66
C GLU A 733 -24.38 16.41 -1.04
N ALA A 734 -23.38 16.85 -1.81
CA ALA A 734 -22.40 17.84 -1.38
C ALA A 734 -22.37 19.05 -2.33
N ILE A 735 -22.01 20.19 -1.76
CA ILE A 735 -21.72 21.43 -2.47
C ILE A 735 -20.23 21.76 -2.30
N VAL A 736 -19.58 22.09 -3.41
CA VAL A 736 -18.18 22.50 -3.44
C VAL A 736 -18.11 23.97 -3.82
N THR A 737 -17.17 24.70 -3.22
CA THR A 737 -16.78 26.05 -3.64
C THR A 737 -15.36 26.00 -4.16
N VAL A 738 -15.19 26.43 -5.41
CA VAL A 738 -13.90 26.52 -6.09
C VAL A 738 -13.53 27.98 -6.27
N GLU A 739 -12.31 28.31 -5.89
CA GLU A 739 -11.69 29.62 -6.14
C GLU A 739 -10.77 29.52 -7.35
N VAL A 740 -10.93 30.48 -8.27
CA VAL A 740 -10.03 30.72 -9.39
C VAL A 740 -9.34 32.06 -9.16
N GLU A 741 -8.03 32.03 -8.93
CA GLU A 741 -7.18 33.21 -8.79
C GLU A 741 -6.48 33.50 -10.12
N SER A 742 -6.61 34.75 -10.60
CA SER A 742 -5.97 35.22 -11.84
C SER A 742 -4.44 35.08 -11.79
N PRO A 743 -3.73 35.03 -12.94
CA PRO A 743 -2.28 34.85 -12.97
C PRO A 743 -1.49 35.95 -12.23
N SER A 744 -2.04 37.17 -12.17
CA SER A 744 -1.44 38.30 -11.43
C SER A 744 -1.66 38.24 -9.91
N GLY A 745 -2.58 37.39 -9.44
CA GLY A 745 -3.02 37.33 -8.04
C GLY A 745 -3.91 38.51 -7.61
N GLU A 746 -4.35 39.36 -8.55
CA GLU A 746 -5.13 40.56 -8.21
C GLU A 746 -6.64 40.30 -8.10
N ASN A 747 -7.14 39.28 -8.81
CA ASN A 747 -8.55 38.90 -8.83
C ASN A 747 -8.73 37.44 -8.40
N THR A 748 -9.72 37.18 -7.55
CA THR A 748 -10.17 35.83 -7.16
C THR A 748 -11.68 35.75 -7.34
N GLN A 749 -12.15 34.73 -8.05
CA GLN A 749 -13.57 34.46 -8.27
C GLN A 749 -13.96 33.11 -7.66
N GLU A 750 -15.11 33.09 -6.98
CA GLU A 750 -15.67 31.87 -6.38
C GLU A 750 -16.80 31.33 -7.25
N TYR A 751 -16.80 30.01 -7.43
CA TYR A 751 -17.83 29.25 -8.13
C TYR A 751 -18.33 28.14 -7.23
N THR A 752 -19.61 27.80 -7.34
CA THR A 752 -20.21 26.70 -6.56
C THR A 752 -20.87 25.69 -7.47
N ALA A 753 -20.61 24.41 -7.24
CA ALA A 753 -21.29 23.31 -7.91
C ALA A 753 -21.73 22.25 -6.90
N LYS A 754 -22.75 21.49 -7.28
CA LYS A 754 -23.19 20.32 -6.53
C LYS A 754 -22.64 19.05 -7.17
N THR A 755 -22.55 18.00 -6.37
CA THR A 755 -22.12 16.68 -6.82
C THR A 755 -23.19 15.98 -7.67
N VAL A 756 -22.73 15.18 -8.63
CA VAL A 756 -23.52 14.27 -9.46
C VAL A 756 -23.10 12.84 -9.12
N GLY A 757 -24.05 12.01 -8.73
CA GLY A 757 -23.89 10.63 -8.33
C GLY A 757 -23.92 9.65 -9.51
N ASP A 758 -23.84 8.35 -9.20
CA ASP A 758 -23.91 7.27 -10.19
C ASP A 758 -25.21 6.47 -10.01
N ALA A 759 -26.26 6.87 -10.75
CA ALA A 759 -27.58 6.23 -10.73
C ALA A 759 -27.87 5.53 -12.07
N ASN A 760 -28.70 4.49 -12.05
CA ASN A 760 -29.09 3.76 -13.27
C ASN A 760 -29.71 4.66 -14.37
N GLU A 761 -30.29 5.80 -14.00
CA GLU A 761 -30.94 6.75 -14.92
C GLU A 761 -30.04 7.94 -15.30
N SER A 762 -28.91 8.15 -14.60
CA SER A 762 -27.92 9.19 -14.86
C SER A 762 -26.53 8.63 -14.51
N PRO A 763 -25.82 8.06 -15.48
CA PRO A 763 -24.51 7.45 -15.24
C PRO A 763 -23.48 8.56 -15.05
N GLY A 764 -23.34 9.09 -13.82
CA GLY A 764 -22.25 9.99 -13.42
C GLY A 764 -21.93 11.16 -14.37
N ILE A 765 -20.72 11.68 -14.24
CA ILE A 765 -20.11 12.59 -15.23
C ILE A 765 -18.97 11.85 -15.91
N SER A 766 -18.91 11.94 -17.24
CA SER A 766 -17.72 11.55 -18.03
C SER A 766 -16.86 12.78 -18.22
N ILE A 767 -15.64 12.75 -17.68
CA ILE A 767 -14.67 13.83 -17.83
C ILE A 767 -13.68 13.40 -18.92
N TYR A 768 -13.50 14.22 -19.95
CA TYR A 768 -12.47 14.03 -20.99
C TYR A 768 -12.46 12.63 -21.63
N GLY A 769 -13.64 12.06 -21.89
CA GLY A 769 -13.80 10.75 -22.55
C GLY A 769 -13.58 9.53 -21.65
N GLU A 770 -13.44 9.72 -20.34
CA GLU A 770 -13.42 8.63 -19.35
C GLU A 770 -14.78 7.93 -19.22
N GLU A 771 -14.79 6.72 -18.67
CA GLU A 771 -16.04 6.09 -18.22
C GLU A 771 -16.71 6.97 -17.16
N PRO A 772 -18.05 7.13 -17.20
CA PRO A 772 -18.72 7.99 -16.22
C PRO A 772 -18.55 7.51 -14.77
N ARG A 773 -18.36 8.46 -13.85
CA ARG A 773 -18.17 8.20 -12.41
C ARG A 773 -19.10 9.07 -11.56
N GLY A 774 -19.54 8.54 -10.42
CA GLY A 774 -20.29 9.29 -9.42
C GLY A 774 -19.39 10.13 -8.49
N GLY A 775 -20.02 11.06 -7.75
CA GLY A 775 -19.37 11.98 -6.82
C GLY A 775 -18.66 13.16 -7.49
N LEU A 776 -18.82 13.32 -8.79
CA LEU A 776 -18.13 14.38 -9.55
C LEU A 776 -18.93 15.69 -9.48
N PHE A 777 -18.25 16.82 -9.59
CA PHE A 777 -18.88 18.12 -9.81
C PHE A 777 -18.33 18.75 -11.09
N GLU A 778 -19.15 19.57 -11.73
CA GLU A 778 -18.81 20.34 -12.94
C GLU A 778 -19.24 21.79 -12.72
N ILE A 779 -18.33 22.72 -13.01
CA ILE A 779 -18.58 24.16 -13.00
C ILE A 779 -18.37 24.66 -14.42
N ASP A 780 -19.44 25.16 -15.05
CA ASP A 780 -19.35 25.86 -16.32
C ASP A 780 -18.83 27.29 -16.11
N LEU A 781 -17.90 27.71 -16.98
CA LEU A 781 -17.34 29.06 -17.04
C LEU A 781 -17.80 29.75 -18.32
N ASP A 782 -17.91 31.08 -18.29
CA ASP A 782 -18.31 31.87 -19.47
C ASP A 782 -17.23 31.87 -20.57
N GLU A 783 -15.95 31.76 -20.18
CA GLU A 783 -14.78 31.73 -21.07
C GLU A 783 -13.76 30.68 -20.59
N PRO A 784 -12.90 30.15 -21.47
CA PRO A 784 -11.81 29.26 -21.08
C PRO A 784 -10.84 29.90 -20.08
N LEU A 785 -10.22 29.06 -19.26
CA LEU A 785 -9.33 29.53 -18.19
C LEU A 785 -8.05 30.19 -18.72
N GLU A 786 -7.63 31.29 -18.09
CA GLU A 786 -6.38 31.97 -18.42
C GLU A 786 -5.15 31.18 -17.93
N VAL A 787 -4.11 31.08 -18.77
CA VAL A 787 -2.84 30.43 -18.45
C VAL A 787 -2.21 31.03 -17.19
N GLY A 788 -1.76 30.18 -16.27
CA GLY A 788 -1.15 30.59 -15.00
C GLY A 788 -2.15 30.94 -13.89
N SER A 789 -3.46 30.84 -14.15
CA SER A 789 -4.47 30.96 -13.09
C SER A 789 -4.35 29.78 -12.13
N LYS A 790 -4.66 30.01 -10.85
CA LYS A 790 -4.64 28.98 -9.81
C LYS A 790 -6.06 28.60 -9.42
N VAL A 791 -6.34 27.31 -9.45
CA VAL A 791 -7.64 26.74 -9.10
C VAL A 791 -7.51 25.92 -7.83
N ARG A 792 -8.38 26.16 -6.85
CA ARG A 792 -8.42 25.39 -5.60
C ARG A 792 -9.84 25.22 -5.10
N ILE A 793 -10.11 24.07 -4.47
CA ILE A 793 -11.30 23.90 -3.66
C ILE A 793 -11.08 24.65 -2.35
N SER A 794 -11.85 25.71 -2.09
CA SER A 794 -11.75 26.51 -0.87
C SER A 794 -12.73 26.06 0.21
N LYS A 795 -13.84 25.42 -0.19
CA LYS A 795 -14.87 24.93 0.71
C LYS A 795 -15.54 23.68 0.16
N VAL A 796 -15.88 22.74 1.04
CA VAL A 796 -16.77 21.61 0.72
C VAL A 796 -17.69 21.36 1.90
N GLU A 797 -18.98 21.17 1.63
CA GLU A 797 -20.01 20.99 2.66
C GLU A 797 -21.09 20.01 2.16
N LEU A 798 -21.84 19.42 3.09
CA LEU A 798 -23.06 18.69 2.71
C LEU A 798 -24.18 19.68 2.39
N THR A 799 -24.96 19.41 1.35
CA THR A 799 -26.11 20.26 0.97
C THR A 799 -27.16 20.33 2.07
N SER A 800 -27.27 19.29 2.90
CA SER A 800 -28.15 19.26 4.08
C SER A 800 -27.72 20.21 5.20
N GLY A 801 -26.45 20.63 5.22
CA GLY A 801 -25.83 21.37 6.31
C GLY A 801 -25.51 20.52 7.55
N GLU A 802 -25.70 19.20 7.49
CA GLU A 802 -25.32 18.30 8.58
C GLU A 802 -23.78 18.18 8.68
N LEU A 803 -23.26 18.11 9.91
CA LEU A 803 -21.88 17.76 10.22
C LEU A 803 -21.87 16.83 11.42
N THR A 804 -21.23 15.67 11.33
CA THR A 804 -21.09 14.77 12.48
C THR A 804 -20.28 15.44 13.58
N ASP A 805 -20.81 15.45 14.80
CA ASP A 805 -20.10 15.98 15.97
C ASP A 805 -18.70 15.37 16.12
N GLY A 806 -17.68 16.23 16.23
CA GLY A 806 -16.28 15.83 16.36
C GLY A 806 -15.52 15.63 15.04
N PHE A 807 -16.16 15.84 13.89
CA PHE A 807 -15.54 15.79 12.57
C PHE A 807 -15.58 17.14 11.85
N GLU A 808 -14.76 17.27 10.80
CA GLU A 808 -14.71 18.43 9.91
C GLU A 808 -14.79 17.94 8.45
N HIS A 809 -15.32 18.78 7.57
CA HIS A 809 -15.19 18.56 6.12
C HIS A 809 -13.72 18.60 5.71
N GLN A 810 -13.32 17.73 4.79
CA GLN A 810 -11.92 17.54 4.43
C GLN A 810 -11.68 17.97 2.99
N ILE A 811 -10.63 18.75 2.76
CA ILE A 811 -10.12 19.09 1.44
C ILE A 811 -8.73 18.46 1.34
N LEU A 812 -8.64 17.39 0.56
CA LEU A 812 -7.40 16.61 0.37
C LEU A 812 -6.66 16.99 -0.93
N THR A 813 -7.24 17.90 -1.72
CA THR A 813 -6.69 18.40 -2.97
C THR A 813 -5.74 19.57 -2.74
N GLU A 814 -4.70 19.68 -3.56
CA GLU A 814 -3.84 20.85 -3.61
C GLU A 814 -4.38 21.91 -4.59
N THR A 815 -3.77 23.10 -4.60
CA THR A 815 -4.02 24.10 -5.64
C THR A 815 -3.37 23.65 -6.94
N VAL A 816 -4.12 23.66 -8.03
CA VAL A 816 -3.63 23.33 -9.37
C VAL A 816 -3.48 24.59 -10.21
N GLU A 817 -2.56 24.58 -11.16
CA GLU A 817 -2.32 25.71 -12.09
C GLU A 817 -2.83 25.33 -13.48
N VAL A 818 -3.47 26.28 -14.17
CA VAL A 818 -4.01 26.08 -15.52
C VAL A 818 -2.87 25.83 -16.51
N PHE A 819 -2.87 24.65 -17.14
CA PHE A 819 -1.82 24.27 -18.08
C PHE A 819 -2.06 24.88 -19.47
N PRO A 820 -1.07 25.55 -20.08
CA PRO A 820 -1.16 26.02 -21.47
C PRO A 820 -1.10 24.86 -22.46
N ILE A 821 -2.24 24.52 -23.08
CA ILE A 821 -2.37 23.44 -24.07
C ILE A 821 -2.67 23.94 -25.48
N ILE A 822 -3.20 25.15 -25.66
CA ILE A 822 -3.48 25.68 -27.01
C ILE A 822 -2.15 25.82 -27.78
N PRO A 823 -2.00 25.19 -28.97
CA PRO A 823 -0.77 25.26 -29.75
C PRO A 823 -0.56 26.66 -30.35
N PRO A 824 0.64 26.97 -30.86
CA PRO A 824 0.93 28.26 -31.49
C PRO A 824 -0.01 28.59 -32.66
N THR A 825 -0.18 29.88 -32.97
CA THR A 825 -0.85 30.31 -34.21
C THR A 825 -0.14 29.70 -35.42
N PRO A 826 -0.83 29.06 -36.38
CA PRO A 826 -0.20 28.46 -37.56
C PRO A 826 0.67 29.44 -38.34
N ALA A 827 1.76 28.93 -38.94
CA ALA A 827 2.74 29.76 -39.64
C ALA A 827 2.13 30.53 -40.82
N GLN A 828 2.54 31.79 -41.00
CA GLN A 828 2.08 32.65 -42.09
C GLN A 828 3.08 32.67 -43.24
N PHE A 829 2.57 32.70 -44.48
CA PHE A 829 3.35 32.73 -45.72
C PHE A 829 2.83 33.82 -46.66
N SER A 830 3.70 34.33 -47.53
CA SER A 830 3.34 35.37 -48.52
C SER A 830 2.44 34.86 -49.66
N SER A 831 2.33 33.54 -49.82
CA SER A 831 1.52 32.86 -50.84
C SER A 831 1.19 31.45 -50.34
N SER A 832 0.00 30.94 -50.67
CA SER A 832 -0.38 29.53 -50.48
C SER A 832 0.10 28.61 -51.61
N ILE A 833 0.67 29.19 -52.69
CA ILE A 833 1.22 28.47 -53.83
C ILE A 833 2.75 28.64 -53.87
N ILE A 834 3.48 27.54 -54.04
CA ILE A 834 4.93 27.52 -54.22
C ILE A 834 5.31 26.99 -55.62
N PRO A 835 6.27 27.60 -56.34
CA PRO A 835 6.75 27.09 -57.62
C PRO A 835 7.40 25.70 -57.51
N GLN A 836 7.28 24.90 -58.58
CA GLN A 836 7.87 23.55 -58.65
C GLN A 836 9.40 23.53 -58.51
N ASP A 837 10.09 24.61 -58.87
CA ASP A 837 11.55 24.74 -58.76
C ASP A 837 12.02 25.35 -57.42
N SER A 838 11.11 25.51 -56.45
CA SER A 838 11.43 26.04 -55.12
C SER A 838 12.39 25.11 -54.37
N THR A 839 13.52 25.67 -53.94
CA THR A 839 14.51 24.96 -53.10
C THR A 839 14.43 25.38 -51.64
N THR A 840 13.76 26.50 -51.34
CA THR A 840 13.53 26.98 -49.97
C THR A 840 12.19 27.72 -49.90
N ILE A 841 11.57 27.74 -48.72
CA ILE A 841 10.39 28.57 -48.43
C ILE A 841 10.60 29.31 -47.10
N GLN A 842 10.06 30.52 -47.00
CA GLN A 842 10.14 31.35 -45.79
C GLN A 842 8.76 31.56 -45.18
N GLY A 843 8.64 31.34 -43.88
CA GLY A 843 7.43 31.58 -43.11
C GLY A 843 7.68 32.52 -41.93
N MET A 844 6.58 32.97 -41.31
CA MET A 844 6.56 33.80 -40.11
C MET A 844 5.76 33.13 -39.00
N THR A 845 6.22 33.28 -37.76
CA THR A 845 5.49 32.89 -36.54
C THR A 845 5.55 34.03 -35.51
N ASP A 846 4.49 34.14 -34.71
CA ASP A 846 4.42 35.02 -33.54
C ASP A 846 5.04 34.38 -32.28
N ASN A 847 5.27 33.06 -32.28
CA ASN A 847 5.92 32.34 -31.19
C ASN A 847 7.42 32.15 -31.47
N LEU A 848 8.24 33.00 -30.83
CA LEU A 848 9.69 33.01 -31.01
C LEU A 848 10.41 31.76 -30.47
N ASP A 849 9.76 31.01 -29.58
CA ASP A 849 10.28 29.76 -29.00
C ASP A 849 9.70 28.53 -29.72
N ALA A 850 8.99 28.71 -30.83
CA ALA A 850 8.39 27.60 -31.56
C ALA A 850 9.44 26.68 -32.24
N GLU A 851 9.21 25.38 -32.18
CA GLU A 851 9.89 24.40 -33.03
C GLU A 851 9.10 24.29 -34.34
N VAL A 852 9.79 24.48 -35.47
CA VAL A 852 9.21 24.38 -36.81
C VAL A 852 9.50 23.00 -37.38
N THR A 853 8.45 22.28 -37.77
CA THR A 853 8.57 21.03 -38.54
C THR A 853 7.70 21.10 -39.77
N ALA A 854 7.93 20.25 -40.76
CA ALA A 854 7.14 20.24 -41.98
C ALA A 854 7.03 18.83 -42.57
N THR A 855 5.98 18.59 -43.35
CA THR A 855 5.79 17.36 -44.14
C THR A 855 5.61 17.70 -45.62
N HIS A 856 6.00 16.77 -46.49
CA HIS A 856 5.72 16.77 -47.93
C HIS A 856 4.81 15.59 -48.25
N ASN A 857 3.58 15.87 -48.68
CA ASN A 857 2.53 14.87 -48.92
C ASN A 857 2.33 13.89 -47.73
N GLY A 858 2.49 14.39 -46.50
CA GLY A 858 2.39 13.62 -45.26
C GLY A 858 3.68 12.97 -44.77
N GLU A 859 4.77 12.97 -45.54
CA GLU A 859 6.07 12.44 -45.12
C GLU A 859 6.95 13.54 -44.47
N PRO A 860 7.61 13.29 -43.32
CA PRO A 860 8.39 14.32 -42.62
C PRO A 860 9.60 14.85 -43.41
N LEU A 861 9.81 16.17 -43.36
CA LEU A 861 11.00 16.85 -43.86
C LEU A 861 12.08 16.98 -42.78
N ASN A 862 13.35 17.02 -43.19
CA ASN A 862 14.46 17.30 -42.29
C ASN A 862 14.45 18.78 -41.87
N THR A 863 14.19 19.03 -40.59
CA THR A 863 14.01 20.38 -40.04
C THR A 863 14.95 20.69 -38.87
N GLU A 864 15.97 19.85 -38.62
CA GLU A 864 16.89 19.98 -37.49
C GLU A 864 17.69 21.31 -37.47
N ALA A 865 17.88 21.92 -38.65
CA ALA A 865 18.62 23.18 -38.80
C ALA A 865 17.73 24.43 -38.78
N VAL A 866 16.40 24.27 -38.73
CA VAL A 866 15.45 25.38 -38.78
C VAL A 866 15.41 26.07 -37.42
N ASN A 867 15.61 27.39 -37.42
CA ASN A 867 15.51 28.23 -36.22
C ASN A 867 14.62 29.43 -36.53
N VAL A 868 13.84 29.85 -35.53
CA VAL A 868 13.04 31.08 -35.60
C VAL A 868 13.94 32.27 -35.26
N GLU A 869 13.99 33.25 -36.14
CA GLU A 869 14.74 34.50 -35.96
C GLU A 869 14.05 35.45 -34.98
N ALA A 870 14.77 36.46 -34.50
CA ALA A 870 14.24 37.42 -33.52
C ALA A 870 13.05 38.26 -34.04
N ASP A 871 12.85 38.33 -35.36
CA ASP A 871 11.70 38.98 -36.00
C ASP A 871 10.54 38.00 -36.30
N GLY A 872 10.65 36.73 -35.89
CA GLY A 872 9.64 35.68 -36.09
C GLY A 872 9.80 34.89 -37.40
N ARG A 873 10.82 35.19 -38.21
CA ARG A 873 11.04 34.53 -39.50
C ARG A 873 11.71 33.17 -39.36
N PHE A 874 11.36 32.21 -40.21
CA PHE A 874 12.10 30.96 -40.37
C PHE A 874 12.20 30.57 -41.84
N THR A 875 13.22 29.76 -42.18
CA THR A 875 13.43 29.24 -43.54
C THR A 875 13.43 27.71 -43.51
N LEU A 876 12.62 27.09 -44.37
CA LEU A 876 12.63 25.65 -44.61
C LEU A 876 13.40 25.34 -45.89
N ASP A 877 14.30 24.36 -45.79
CA ASP A 877 15.05 23.83 -46.93
C ASP A 877 14.24 22.70 -47.60
N LEU A 878 13.97 22.85 -48.89
CA LEU A 878 13.26 21.87 -49.71
C LEU A 878 14.20 21.20 -50.73
N SER A 879 15.51 21.44 -50.67
CA SER A 879 16.48 20.96 -51.66
C SER A 879 16.64 19.43 -51.69
N GLU A 880 16.25 18.74 -50.61
CA GLU A 880 16.29 17.27 -50.51
C GLU A 880 15.02 16.59 -51.06
N VAL A 881 13.99 17.36 -51.42
CA VAL A 881 12.72 16.83 -51.96
C VAL A 881 12.50 17.27 -53.42
N SER A 882 11.80 16.43 -54.17
CA SER A 882 11.41 16.71 -55.56
C SER A 882 9.95 17.12 -55.58
N LEU A 883 9.68 18.39 -55.88
CA LEU A 883 8.33 18.94 -55.95
C LEU A 883 7.67 18.61 -57.31
N GLU A 884 6.45 18.10 -57.27
CA GLU A 884 5.55 17.90 -58.41
C GLU A 884 4.31 18.80 -58.26
N MET A 885 3.61 19.07 -59.37
CA MET A 885 2.37 19.84 -59.35
C MET A 885 1.35 19.18 -58.40
N ASP A 886 0.63 20.01 -57.65
CA ASP A 886 -0.35 19.61 -56.63
C ASP A 886 0.24 18.95 -55.38
N ASP A 887 1.57 18.89 -55.23
CA ASP A 887 2.20 18.48 -53.97
C ASP A 887 1.88 19.46 -52.82
N GLU A 888 1.73 18.92 -51.62
CA GLU A 888 1.43 19.68 -50.40
C GLU A 888 2.64 19.70 -49.47
N ILE A 889 3.05 20.90 -49.06
CA ILE A 889 3.96 21.14 -47.95
C ILE A 889 3.15 21.64 -46.76
N GLN A 890 3.06 20.86 -45.69
CA GLN A 890 2.36 21.27 -44.47
C GLN A 890 3.37 21.64 -43.39
N VAL A 891 3.24 22.85 -42.82
CA VAL A 891 4.20 23.42 -41.86
C VAL A 891 3.58 23.55 -40.48
N PHE A 892 4.21 22.90 -39.51
CA PHE A 892 3.74 22.74 -38.14
C PHE A 892 4.61 23.53 -37.16
N LEU A 893 3.98 24.19 -36.19
CA LEU A 893 4.65 24.87 -35.10
C LEU A 893 4.34 24.18 -33.76
N ARG A 894 5.36 23.95 -32.94
CA ARG A 894 5.24 23.42 -31.58
C ARG A 894 5.73 24.42 -30.54
N ASP A 895 4.93 24.67 -29.51
CA ASP A 895 5.35 25.49 -28.37
C ASP A 895 6.37 24.79 -27.44
N ALA A 896 6.86 25.52 -26.43
CA ALA A 896 7.82 25.05 -25.45
C ALA A 896 7.22 24.97 -24.02
N GLU A 897 5.91 24.77 -23.90
CA GLU A 897 5.16 24.81 -22.63
C GLU A 897 5.26 23.51 -21.81
N GLY A 898 5.91 22.49 -22.37
CA GLY A 898 6.20 21.23 -21.70
C GLY A 898 5.10 20.18 -21.83
N SER A 899 5.19 19.17 -20.96
CA SER A 899 4.33 17.99 -21.00
C SER A 899 3.07 18.16 -20.15
N ALA A 900 1.90 18.14 -20.81
CA ALA A 900 0.60 18.14 -20.14
C ALA A 900 0.42 16.93 -19.21
N VAL A 901 0.92 15.75 -19.63
CA VAL A 901 0.94 14.54 -18.80
C VAL A 901 1.74 14.75 -17.51
N THR A 902 2.90 15.42 -17.60
CA THR A 902 3.75 15.71 -16.42
C THR A 902 3.09 16.74 -15.50
N ALA A 903 2.31 17.67 -16.06
CA ALA A 903 1.51 18.63 -15.31
C ALA A 903 0.24 18.02 -14.67
N GLY A 904 -0.09 16.76 -14.96
CA GLY A 904 -1.24 16.06 -14.39
C GLY A 904 -2.55 16.22 -15.18
N VAL A 905 -2.50 16.77 -16.40
CA VAL A 905 -3.65 16.83 -17.31
C VAL A 905 -4.02 15.42 -17.74
N VAL A 906 -5.30 15.08 -17.69
CA VAL A 906 -5.80 13.74 -18.05
C VAL A 906 -6.26 13.71 -19.49
N ASN A 907 -5.88 12.65 -20.21
CA ASN A 907 -6.13 12.48 -21.66
C ASN A 907 -5.74 13.70 -22.52
N PRO A 908 -4.49 14.22 -22.42
CA PRO A 908 -4.06 15.33 -23.27
C PRO A 908 -4.05 14.93 -24.76
N PRO A 909 -4.12 15.90 -25.69
CA PRO A 909 -4.17 15.61 -27.12
C PRO A 909 -2.85 14.98 -27.57
N GLU A 910 -2.90 14.10 -28.58
CA GLU A 910 -1.70 13.45 -29.14
C GLU A 910 -0.66 14.44 -29.71
N THR A 911 -1.09 15.69 -29.95
CA THR A 911 -0.23 16.78 -30.39
C THR A 911 0.74 17.26 -29.30
N ASN A 912 0.49 17.01 -28.01
CA ASN A 912 1.38 17.41 -26.92
C ASN A 912 2.44 16.35 -26.61
N ASN A 913 3.70 16.79 -26.43
CA ASN A 913 4.80 15.93 -26.02
C ASN A 913 5.61 16.56 -24.88
N THR A 914 6.83 16.05 -24.61
CA THR A 914 7.68 16.59 -23.53
C THR A 914 8.13 18.04 -23.72
N ARG A 915 8.08 18.55 -24.95
CA ARG A 915 8.44 19.93 -25.28
C ARG A 915 7.24 20.86 -25.22
N GLY A 916 6.09 20.44 -25.75
CA GLY A 916 4.94 21.32 -25.91
C GLY A 916 3.91 20.81 -26.91
N ASN A 917 2.86 21.58 -27.16
CA ASN A 917 1.80 21.22 -28.09
C ASN A 917 2.10 21.69 -29.52
N ILE A 918 1.84 20.83 -30.51
CA ILE A 918 2.04 21.13 -31.94
C ILE A 918 0.70 21.41 -32.63
N ASN A 919 0.71 22.23 -33.69
CA ASN A 919 -0.47 22.31 -34.56
C ASN A 919 -0.87 20.91 -35.05
N PRO A 920 -2.18 20.57 -35.07
CA PRO A 920 -2.63 19.32 -35.66
C PRO A 920 -2.57 19.36 -37.20
N SER A 921 -2.52 18.20 -37.86
CA SER A 921 -2.53 18.11 -39.34
C SER A 921 -3.89 18.48 -39.94
N THR A 922 -4.96 18.31 -39.18
CA THR A 922 -6.33 18.76 -39.48
C THR A 922 -6.89 19.46 -38.26
N GLU A 923 -7.91 20.30 -38.39
CA GLU A 923 -8.51 20.94 -37.21
C GLU A 923 -8.87 19.91 -36.13
N LEU A 924 -8.46 20.16 -34.90
CA LEU A 924 -8.66 19.27 -33.76
C LEU A 924 -9.40 20.03 -32.67
N THR A 925 -10.61 19.60 -32.33
CA THR A 925 -11.29 20.10 -31.14
C THR A 925 -10.79 19.35 -29.91
N PHE A 926 -10.24 20.09 -28.96
CA PHE A 926 -9.79 19.58 -27.68
C PHE A 926 -10.55 20.33 -26.57
N HIS A 927 -11.36 19.58 -25.82
CA HIS A 927 -12.29 20.11 -24.83
C HIS A 927 -13.22 21.17 -25.46
N ASP A 928 -13.11 22.44 -25.05
CA ASP A 928 -13.99 23.52 -25.49
C ASP A 928 -13.37 24.43 -26.58
N VAL A 929 -12.13 24.16 -27.01
CA VAL A 929 -11.40 24.97 -28.00
C VAL A 929 -11.01 24.14 -29.23
N THR A 930 -11.11 24.75 -30.42
CA THR A 930 -10.66 24.13 -31.68
C THR A 930 -9.27 24.62 -32.07
N PHE A 931 -8.30 23.70 -32.12
CA PHE A 931 -6.95 23.96 -32.61
C PHE A 931 -6.96 24.02 -34.13
N GLN A 932 -6.47 25.14 -34.67
CA GLN A 932 -6.30 25.34 -36.12
C GLN A 932 -5.24 24.38 -36.67
N SER A 933 -5.49 23.83 -37.86
CA SER A 933 -4.51 22.96 -38.52
C SER A 933 -3.25 23.71 -38.94
N ALA A 934 -2.14 22.98 -39.03
CA ALA A 934 -0.90 23.45 -39.63
C ALA A 934 -1.11 23.97 -41.07
N THR A 935 -0.39 25.03 -41.43
CA THR A 935 -0.54 25.73 -42.72
C THR A 935 -0.09 24.85 -43.88
N ILE A 936 -0.91 24.77 -44.94
CA ILE A 936 -0.65 23.99 -46.15
C ILE A 936 -0.26 24.94 -47.29
N LEU A 937 0.82 24.60 -47.99
CA LEU A 937 1.27 25.23 -49.23
C LEU A 937 1.19 24.21 -50.37
N THR A 938 0.67 24.60 -51.53
CA THR A 938 0.49 23.72 -52.69
C THR A 938 1.46 24.09 -53.81
N VAL A 939 2.05 23.10 -54.48
CA VAL A 939 2.96 23.34 -55.62
C VAL A 939 2.15 23.65 -56.90
N GLY A 940 2.39 24.80 -57.54
CA GLY A 940 1.59 25.26 -58.68
C GLY A 940 2.19 26.37 -59.57
N ASP A 941 1.53 26.65 -60.71
CA ASP A 941 1.91 27.69 -61.69
C ASP A 941 1.38 29.10 -61.29
N LEU A 942 2.26 30.09 -61.29
CA LEU A 942 1.94 31.49 -60.95
C LEU A 942 1.37 32.27 -62.17
N GLY A 943 0.09 32.08 -62.52
CA GLY A 943 -0.62 32.77 -63.61
C GLY A 943 -0.66 34.32 -63.51
N PRO A 944 -1.33 35.06 -64.43
CA PRO A 944 -1.42 36.53 -64.37
C PRO A 944 -2.19 37.02 -63.13
N ILE A 945 -1.80 38.16 -62.57
CA ILE A 945 -2.45 38.78 -61.41
C ILE A 945 -3.67 39.59 -61.87
N LEU A 946 -4.80 39.43 -61.18
CA LEU A 946 -6.02 40.19 -61.48
C LEU A 946 -5.88 41.67 -61.03
N PRO A 947 -6.53 42.62 -61.72
CA PRO A 947 -6.56 44.01 -61.27
C PRO A 947 -7.21 44.12 -59.88
N VAL A 948 -6.62 44.88 -58.97
CA VAL A 948 -7.17 45.22 -57.66
C VAL A 948 -7.69 46.66 -57.62
N ASP A 949 -8.52 46.97 -56.62
CA ASP A 949 -9.11 48.28 -56.45
C ASP A 949 -8.01 49.32 -56.12
N PRO A 950 -7.89 50.41 -56.89
CA PRO A 950 -6.85 51.41 -56.63
C PRO A 950 -7.07 52.21 -55.35
N LEU A 951 -8.25 52.18 -54.74
CA LEU A 951 -8.54 52.77 -53.43
C LEU A 951 -8.42 51.75 -52.29
N ASP A 952 -8.58 50.46 -52.59
CA ASP A 952 -8.50 49.35 -51.64
C ASP A 952 -7.72 48.15 -52.24
N PRO A 953 -6.37 48.18 -52.19
CA PRO A 953 -5.52 47.23 -52.92
C PRO A 953 -5.68 45.74 -52.55
N GLU A 954 -6.43 45.40 -51.50
CA GLU A 954 -6.73 44.02 -51.10
C GLU A 954 -7.90 43.40 -51.88
N VAL A 955 -8.70 44.21 -52.59
CA VAL A 955 -9.92 43.76 -53.27
C VAL A 955 -9.69 43.63 -54.77
N GLU A 956 -9.90 42.44 -55.34
CA GLU A 956 -9.89 42.22 -56.79
C GLU A 956 -11.11 42.87 -57.48
N VAL A 957 -10.90 43.50 -58.63
CA VAL A 957 -11.94 44.25 -59.37
C VAL A 957 -11.88 44.01 -60.88
N ASP A 958 -12.98 44.32 -61.56
CA ASP A 958 -13.07 44.30 -63.01
C ASP A 958 -13.24 45.70 -63.61
N PRO A 959 -12.17 46.34 -64.13
CA PRO A 959 -12.30 47.67 -64.74
C PRO A 959 -13.02 47.67 -66.11
N GLU A 960 -13.88 48.66 -66.38
CA GLU A 960 -14.71 48.73 -67.61
C GLU A 960 -13.92 48.69 -68.93
N ASN A 961 -12.70 49.25 -68.96
CA ASN A 961 -11.94 49.53 -70.18
C ASN A 961 -10.54 48.89 -70.16
N ARG A 962 -10.47 47.59 -69.82
CA ARG A 962 -9.23 46.81 -69.82
C ARG A 962 -8.49 46.90 -71.16
N PRO A 963 -7.22 47.35 -71.18
CA PRO A 963 -6.40 47.29 -72.39
C PRO A 963 -6.05 45.84 -72.72
N GLU A 964 -5.77 45.55 -73.99
CA GLU A 964 -5.16 44.28 -74.39
C GLU A 964 -3.71 44.25 -73.89
N LEU A 965 -3.40 43.32 -72.98
CA LEU A 965 -2.06 43.08 -72.43
C LEU A 965 -1.46 41.82 -73.08
N PRO A 966 -0.12 41.72 -73.25
CA PRO A 966 0.52 40.50 -73.72
C PRO A 966 0.23 39.32 -72.78
N GLU A 967 -0.01 38.11 -73.33
CA GLU A 967 -0.32 36.91 -72.52
C GLU A 967 0.90 36.39 -71.73
N ASP A 968 2.13 36.60 -72.22
CA ASP A 968 3.36 36.05 -71.64
C ASP A 968 4.27 37.15 -71.03
N GLN A 969 3.79 37.88 -70.02
CA GLN A 969 4.58 38.95 -69.36
C GLN A 969 5.63 38.43 -68.36
N GLY A 970 5.49 37.19 -67.88
CA GLY A 970 6.39 36.60 -66.87
C GLY A 970 6.13 37.08 -65.43
N LEU A 971 7.12 36.93 -64.56
CA LEU A 971 7.02 37.28 -63.12
C LEU A 971 7.10 38.79 -62.83
N LEU A 972 7.48 39.62 -63.80
CA LEU A 972 7.41 41.09 -63.73
C LEU A 972 6.42 41.57 -64.79
N SER A 973 5.22 41.95 -64.37
CA SER A 973 4.08 42.22 -65.26
C SER A 973 3.44 43.58 -65.03
N ILE A 974 2.84 44.13 -66.08
CA ILE A 974 1.80 45.16 -65.95
C ILE A 974 0.46 44.43 -65.93
N ASP A 975 -0.32 44.60 -64.86
CA ASP A 975 -1.56 43.86 -64.65
C ASP A 975 -2.79 44.65 -65.12
N PHE A 976 -2.72 45.99 -65.06
CA PHE A 976 -3.78 46.87 -65.56
C PHE A 976 -3.28 48.29 -65.86
N ILE A 977 -3.88 48.96 -66.85
CA ILE A 977 -3.68 50.40 -67.15
C ILE A 977 -5.02 51.03 -67.53
N SER A 978 -5.41 52.14 -66.89
CA SER A 978 -6.58 52.92 -67.27
C SER A 978 -6.44 53.61 -68.63
N SER A 979 -7.51 53.58 -69.44
CA SER A 979 -7.65 54.43 -70.62
C SER A 979 -8.30 55.77 -70.27
N PHE A 980 -7.70 56.89 -70.67
CA PHE A 980 -8.24 58.22 -70.35
C PHE A 980 -9.33 58.65 -71.34
N ASP A 981 -10.59 58.69 -70.89
CA ASP A 981 -11.73 59.24 -71.65
C ASP A 981 -12.07 60.67 -71.18
N PHE A 982 -11.98 61.64 -72.07
CA PHE A 982 -12.34 63.04 -71.79
C PHE A 982 -13.82 63.36 -72.10
N GLY A 983 -14.59 62.39 -72.59
CA GLY A 983 -16.00 62.56 -72.95
C GLY A 983 -16.25 63.54 -74.10
N SER A 984 -17.51 63.95 -74.26
CA SER A 984 -17.91 64.96 -75.24
C SER A 984 -17.74 66.36 -74.66
N GLN A 985 -16.86 67.15 -75.25
CA GLN A 985 -16.51 68.48 -74.77
C GLN A 985 -16.97 69.57 -75.75
N ALA A 986 -17.35 70.74 -75.24
CA ALA A 986 -17.71 71.89 -76.06
C ALA A 986 -16.45 72.53 -76.67
N ILE A 987 -16.49 72.85 -77.97
CA ILE A 987 -15.38 73.50 -78.67
C ILE A 987 -15.14 74.89 -78.11
N SER A 988 -13.91 75.17 -77.68
CA SER A 988 -13.46 76.48 -77.23
C SER A 988 -12.50 77.12 -78.24
N VAL A 989 -12.62 78.44 -78.40
CA VAL A 989 -11.68 79.29 -79.17
C VAL A 989 -10.67 80.02 -78.28
N GLN A 990 -10.59 79.62 -77.01
CA GLN A 990 -9.60 80.07 -76.01
C GLN A 990 -8.87 78.83 -75.45
N ASP A 991 -7.83 79.03 -74.65
CA ASP A 991 -7.18 77.94 -73.91
C ASP A 991 -8.20 77.28 -72.99
N GLN A 992 -8.30 75.95 -73.06
CA GLN A 992 -9.28 75.18 -72.28
C GLN A 992 -8.63 73.90 -71.74
N THR A 993 -8.94 73.60 -70.48
CA THR A 993 -8.56 72.33 -69.83
C THR A 993 -9.78 71.42 -69.77
N TYR A 994 -9.61 70.17 -70.17
CA TYR A 994 -10.62 69.11 -70.06
C TYR A 994 -10.09 68.00 -69.16
N TYR A 995 -10.90 67.53 -68.23
CA TYR A 995 -10.50 66.45 -67.33
C TYR A 995 -10.99 65.10 -67.84
N ALA A 996 -10.16 64.07 -67.66
CA ALA A 996 -10.56 62.69 -67.95
C ALA A 996 -11.56 62.23 -66.89
N LYS A 997 -12.52 61.42 -67.31
CA LYS A 997 -13.42 60.72 -66.38
C LYS A 997 -12.60 59.78 -65.48
N PRO A 998 -13.04 59.58 -64.23
CA PRO A 998 -12.55 58.51 -63.38
C PRO A 998 -12.70 57.12 -64.02
N GLN A 999 -11.91 56.17 -63.55
CA GLN A 999 -12.00 54.76 -63.91
C GLN A 999 -13.28 54.16 -63.30
N ARG A 1000 -14.11 53.52 -64.12
CA ARG A 1000 -15.29 52.77 -63.63
C ARG A 1000 -15.01 51.27 -63.60
N LEU A 1001 -15.73 50.56 -62.73
CA LEU A 1001 -15.68 49.11 -62.58
C LEU A 1001 -16.91 48.47 -63.23
N LEU A 1002 -16.86 47.16 -63.49
CA LEU A 1002 -17.96 46.33 -63.94
C LEU A 1002 -18.56 45.59 -62.73
N ASN A 1003 -19.88 45.39 -62.76
CA ASN A 1003 -20.58 44.49 -61.86
C ASN A 1003 -20.33 43.03 -62.29
N GLU A 1004 -20.66 42.06 -61.43
CA GLU A 1004 -20.55 40.62 -61.74
C GLU A 1004 -21.29 40.19 -63.02
N ASP A 1005 -22.34 40.91 -63.43
CA ASP A 1005 -23.10 40.64 -64.65
C ASP A 1005 -22.49 41.26 -65.93
N GLY A 1006 -21.33 41.90 -65.81
CA GLY A 1006 -20.58 42.56 -66.90
C GLY A 1006 -21.11 43.94 -67.28
N THR A 1007 -22.07 44.51 -66.54
CA THR A 1007 -22.55 45.89 -66.74
C THR A 1007 -21.69 46.90 -65.98
N VAL A 1008 -21.66 48.15 -66.43
CA VAL A 1008 -20.87 49.21 -65.79
C VAL A 1008 -21.49 49.60 -64.44
N ASN A 1009 -20.66 49.65 -63.40
CA ASN A 1009 -21.04 50.14 -62.08
C ASN A 1009 -21.00 51.68 -62.08
N GLU A 1010 -22.18 52.30 -62.19
CA GLU A 1010 -22.33 53.77 -62.24
C GLU A 1010 -22.28 54.43 -60.84
N SER A 1011 -22.23 53.64 -59.75
CA SER A 1011 -22.18 54.16 -58.37
C SER A 1011 -20.77 54.35 -57.82
N GLU A 1012 -19.76 53.74 -58.47
CA GLU A 1012 -18.42 53.64 -57.92
C GLU A 1012 -17.36 54.04 -58.95
N GLU A 1013 -16.81 55.23 -58.75
CA GLU A 1013 -15.71 55.78 -59.54
C GLU A 1013 -14.37 55.63 -58.80
N ARG A 1014 -13.31 55.35 -59.54
CA ARG A 1014 -11.94 55.15 -59.04
C ARG A 1014 -10.97 56.09 -59.73
N PRO A 1015 -9.86 56.49 -59.08
CA PRO A 1015 -8.76 57.15 -59.77
C PRO A 1015 -8.30 56.34 -60.97
N ASN A 1016 -7.90 57.02 -62.05
CA ASN A 1016 -7.21 56.33 -63.13
C ASN A 1016 -5.86 55.80 -62.60
N TYR A 1017 -5.48 54.58 -62.96
CA TYR A 1017 -4.30 53.94 -62.37
C TYR A 1017 -3.59 52.96 -63.30
N VAL A 1018 -2.41 52.53 -62.87
CA VAL A 1018 -1.62 51.44 -63.44
C VAL A 1018 -1.25 50.48 -62.33
N GLN A 1019 -1.35 49.17 -62.57
CA GLN A 1019 -0.95 48.12 -61.64
C GLN A 1019 0.24 47.35 -62.21
N VAL A 1020 1.24 47.12 -61.36
CA VAL A 1020 2.47 46.38 -61.68
C VAL A 1020 2.72 45.34 -60.60
N SER A 1021 3.11 44.12 -60.98
CA SER A 1021 3.49 43.07 -60.04
C SER A 1021 4.91 42.58 -60.29
N ASP A 1022 5.76 42.57 -59.25
CA ASP A 1022 7.06 41.90 -59.26
C ASP A 1022 7.05 40.69 -58.32
N ARG A 1023 6.94 39.51 -58.92
CA ARG A 1023 6.87 38.19 -58.26
C ARG A 1023 8.15 37.38 -58.46
N ARG A 1024 9.23 38.00 -58.92
CA ARG A 1024 10.54 37.33 -59.09
C ARG A 1024 11.13 36.95 -57.74
N SER A 1025 11.89 35.87 -57.70
CA SER A 1025 12.67 35.47 -56.52
C SER A 1025 13.69 36.56 -56.13
N GLU A 1026 14.12 36.59 -54.87
CA GLU A 1026 15.10 37.60 -54.39
C GLU A 1026 16.40 37.59 -55.22
N ASN A 1027 16.85 36.40 -55.67
CA ASN A 1027 18.07 36.24 -56.48
C ASN A 1027 17.94 36.79 -57.90
N ASP A 1028 16.74 36.85 -58.46
CA ASP A 1028 16.47 37.34 -59.82
C ASP A 1028 16.02 38.82 -59.82
N ARG A 1029 15.80 39.40 -58.62
CA ARG A 1029 15.30 40.75 -58.43
C ARG A 1029 16.45 41.76 -58.44
N ASN A 1030 16.42 42.65 -59.44
CA ASN A 1030 17.46 43.67 -59.66
C ASN A 1030 16.87 45.08 -59.83
N GLY A 1031 15.63 45.29 -59.35
CA GLY A 1031 14.86 46.50 -59.58
C GLY A 1031 14.13 46.54 -60.94
N TRP A 1032 13.19 47.48 -61.06
CA TRP A 1032 12.38 47.69 -62.26
C TRP A 1032 11.98 49.17 -62.40
N GLN A 1033 11.61 49.58 -63.60
CA GLN A 1033 11.06 50.92 -63.83
C GLN A 1033 9.84 50.87 -64.76
N LEU A 1034 8.86 51.73 -64.46
CA LEU A 1034 7.69 51.98 -65.31
C LEU A 1034 7.84 53.33 -66.00
N ALA A 1035 7.69 53.36 -67.33
CA ALA A 1035 7.78 54.57 -68.12
C ALA A 1035 6.59 54.71 -69.08
N VAL A 1036 6.22 55.96 -69.39
CA VAL A 1036 5.16 56.28 -70.36
C VAL A 1036 5.69 57.19 -71.47
N THR A 1037 5.23 56.95 -72.69
CA THR A 1037 5.47 57.81 -73.86
C THR A 1037 4.14 58.09 -74.56
N GLN A 1038 3.73 59.36 -74.65
CA GLN A 1038 2.67 59.72 -75.59
C GLN A 1038 3.24 59.63 -77.01
N LYS A 1039 2.80 58.67 -77.83
CA LYS A 1039 3.44 58.38 -79.12
C LYS A 1039 3.36 59.57 -80.09
N GLU A 1040 2.17 60.12 -80.23
CA GLU A 1040 1.86 61.22 -81.14
C GLU A 1040 0.85 62.18 -80.51
N GLN A 1041 0.66 63.35 -81.12
CA GLN A 1041 -0.35 64.31 -80.68
C GLN A 1041 -1.77 63.77 -80.88
N PHE A 1042 -2.75 64.26 -80.12
CA PHE A 1042 -4.17 63.94 -80.29
C PHE A 1042 -4.62 64.26 -81.72
N LYS A 1043 -5.10 63.23 -82.43
CA LYS A 1043 -5.52 63.30 -83.85
C LYS A 1043 -6.96 62.86 -84.02
N ASN A 1044 -7.65 63.48 -84.97
CA ASN A 1044 -8.93 62.96 -85.46
C ASN A 1044 -8.73 61.90 -86.56
N GLN A 1045 -9.83 61.28 -87.00
CA GLN A 1045 -9.81 60.26 -88.08
C GLN A 1045 -9.29 60.80 -89.43
N THR A 1046 -9.27 62.12 -89.62
CA THR A 1046 -8.72 62.78 -90.82
C THR A 1046 -7.26 63.26 -90.63
N ASN A 1047 -6.58 62.80 -89.57
CA ASN A 1047 -5.19 63.14 -89.21
C ASN A 1047 -4.93 64.62 -88.84
N GLN A 1048 -5.98 65.38 -88.50
CA GLN A 1048 -5.80 66.72 -87.95
C GLN A 1048 -5.45 66.62 -86.47
N GLU A 1049 -4.39 67.33 -86.07
CA GLU A 1049 -3.89 67.33 -84.69
C GLU A 1049 -4.50 68.46 -83.85
N LEU A 1050 -4.69 68.22 -82.55
CA LEU A 1050 -4.80 69.28 -81.55
C LEU A 1050 -3.40 69.87 -81.29
N ILE A 1051 -2.95 70.72 -82.22
CA ILE A 1051 -1.58 71.23 -82.22
C ILE A 1051 -1.32 72.01 -80.92
N GLY A 1052 -0.31 71.57 -80.18
CA GLY A 1052 0.09 72.17 -78.91
C GLY A 1052 -0.65 71.66 -77.67
N ALA A 1053 -1.58 70.70 -77.82
CA ALA A 1053 -2.26 70.10 -76.68
C ALA A 1053 -1.30 69.32 -75.78
N ARG A 1054 -1.56 69.33 -74.48
CA ARG A 1054 -0.70 68.74 -73.44
C ARG A 1054 -1.52 67.90 -72.49
N LEU A 1055 -1.06 66.69 -72.23
CA LEU A 1055 -1.65 65.82 -71.22
C LEU A 1055 -0.89 65.99 -69.91
N ASN A 1056 -1.58 66.40 -68.84
CA ASN A 1056 -1.03 66.58 -67.50
C ASN A 1056 -1.55 65.51 -66.56
N LEU A 1057 -0.64 64.87 -65.83
CA LEU A 1057 -0.93 63.87 -64.81
C LEU A 1057 -0.58 64.45 -63.44
N SER A 1058 -1.59 64.60 -62.61
CA SER A 1058 -1.50 65.23 -61.28
C SER A 1058 -1.88 64.25 -60.17
N ASN A 1059 -1.62 64.63 -58.92
CA ASN A 1059 -1.99 63.87 -57.72
C ASN A 1059 -1.53 62.41 -57.72
N GLN A 1060 -0.29 62.19 -58.19
CA GLN A 1060 0.32 60.87 -58.34
C GLN A 1060 0.60 60.24 -56.98
N GLN A 1061 0.13 59.01 -56.76
CA GLN A 1061 0.28 58.26 -55.53
C GLN A 1061 0.61 56.78 -55.80
N LEU A 1062 1.27 56.14 -54.84
CA LEU A 1062 1.55 54.71 -54.83
C LEU A 1062 0.76 54.03 -53.71
N ALA A 1063 0.23 52.83 -53.97
CA ALA A 1063 -0.47 52.01 -52.99
C ALA A 1063 -0.14 50.52 -53.22
N THR A 1064 -0.18 49.72 -52.14
CA THR A 1064 0.00 48.26 -52.18
C THR A 1064 -0.75 47.61 -51.02
N ALA A 1065 -1.18 46.36 -51.20
CA ALA A 1065 -1.68 45.49 -50.13
C ALA A 1065 -0.58 44.56 -49.56
N ASN A 1066 0.50 44.33 -50.31
CA ASN A 1066 1.48 43.29 -49.97
C ASN A 1066 2.55 43.75 -48.96
N GLY A 1067 2.50 45.00 -48.51
CA GLY A 1067 3.56 45.60 -47.70
C GLY A 1067 4.90 45.71 -48.44
N GLY A 1068 5.99 45.94 -47.71
CA GLY A 1068 7.35 46.05 -48.26
C GLY A 1068 7.81 47.47 -48.58
N GLU A 1069 9.04 47.60 -49.10
CA GLU A 1069 9.65 48.90 -49.41
C GLU A 1069 9.07 49.49 -50.70
N SER A 1070 8.49 50.69 -50.61
CA SER A 1070 7.85 51.37 -51.73
C SER A 1070 8.84 51.79 -52.81
N PRO A 1071 8.53 51.58 -54.11
CA PRO A 1071 9.31 52.16 -55.17
C PRO A 1071 9.17 53.69 -55.17
N SER A 1072 10.08 54.38 -55.85
CA SER A 1072 10.18 55.83 -55.83
C SER A 1072 9.61 56.50 -57.08
N LEU A 1073 8.85 57.57 -56.90
CA LEU A 1073 8.35 58.42 -57.99
C LEU A 1073 9.50 59.27 -58.57
N GLN A 1074 9.67 59.23 -59.89
CA GLN A 1074 10.78 59.87 -60.61
C GLN A 1074 10.38 61.21 -61.27
N VAL A 1075 9.19 61.71 -60.97
CA VAL A 1075 8.56 62.84 -61.67
C VAL A 1075 8.01 63.89 -60.71
N THR A 1076 7.92 65.13 -61.18
CA THR A 1076 7.29 66.24 -60.44
C THR A 1076 5.78 66.25 -60.70
N ASN A 1077 4.99 66.49 -59.66
CA ASN A 1077 3.54 66.66 -59.73
C ASN A 1077 3.19 68.17 -59.94
N PRO A 1078 2.49 68.59 -61.01
CA PRO A 1078 1.95 67.78 -62.11
C PRO A 1078 3.01 67.45 -63.20
N LEU A 1079 2.87 66.27 -63.82
CA LEU A 1079 3.70 65.80 -64.93
C LEU A 1079 3.02 66.11 -66.26
N THR A 1080 3.63 66.97 -67.07
CA THR A 1080 3.21 67.19 -68.46
C THR A 1080 3.89 66.19 -69.41
N LEU A 1081 3.09 65.46 -70.18
CA LEU A 1081 3.55 64.63 -71.28
C LEU A 1081 3.69 65.47 -72.55
N VAL A 1082 4.82 65.28 -73.23
CA VAL A 1082 5.10 65.88 -74.55
C VAL A 1082 5.18 64.74 -75.56
N PRO A 1083 4.39 64.78 -76.65
CA PRO A 1083 4.42 63.74 -77.67
C PRO A 1083 5.84 63.39 -78.13
N GLY A 1084 6.11 62.10 -78.27
CA GLY A 1084 7.40 61.52 -78.66
C GLY A 1084 8.46 61.41 -77.54
N ASN A 1085 8.23 61.99 -76.35
CA ASN A 1085 9.20 61.94 -75.24
C ASN A 1085 8.85 60.86 -74.21
N LYS A 1086 9.79 59.95 -73.96
CA LYS A 1086 9.69 58.96 -72.88
C LYS A 1086 9.91 59.61 -71.52
N ARG A 1087 9.04 59.29 -70.56
CA ARG A 1087 9.14 59.72 -69.15
C ARG A 1087 9.12 58.50 -68.24
N THR A 1088 10.18 58.30 -67.47
CA THR A 1088 10.18 57.33 -66.36
C THR A 1088 9.32 57.88 -65.23
N LEU A 1089 8.38 57.08 -64.73
CA LEU A 1089 7.39 57.47 -63.74
C LEU A 1089 7.75 56.92 -62.36
N ILE A 1090 8.06 55.63 -62.31
CA ILE A 1090 8.38 54.89 -61.09
C ILE A 1090 9.68 54.14 -61.30
N ARG A 1091 10.51 54.08 -60.27
CA ARG A 1091 11.71 53.26 -60.23
C ARG A 1091 11.84 52.56 -58.88
N ALA A 1092 12.04 51.25 -58.95
CA ALA A 1092 12.33 50.38 -57.82
C ALA A 1092 13.81 49.96 -57.88
N GLU A 1093 14.54 50.05 -56.76
CA GLU A 1093 15.91 49.54 -56.62
C GLU A 1093 15.97 48.36 -55.63
N GLY A 1094 16.81 47.36 -55.90
CA GLY A 1094 17.00 46.22 -55.00
C GLY A 1094 15.70 45.46 -54.70
N THR A 1095 15.30 45.44 -53.43
CA THR A 1095 14.08 44.80 -52.91
C THR A 1095 12.84 45.70 -52.94
N GLU A 1096 12.97 46.97 -53.30
CA GLU A 1096 11.83 47.87 -53.45
C GLU A 1096 10.87 47.36 -54.54
N GLY A 1097 9.58 47.69 -54.40
CA GLY A 1097 8.59 47.38 -55.44
C GLY A 1097 8.30 45.89 -55.59
N THR A 1098 8.56 45.09 -54.57
CA THR A 1098 8.18 43.67 -54.50
C THR A 1098 6.68 43.52 -54.30
N GLY A 1099 6.05 42.52 -54.92
CA GLY A 1099 4.60 42.34 -54.86
C GLY A 1099 3.85 43.27 -55.83
N THR A 1100 2.56 43.48 -55.59
CA THR A 1100 1.68 44.27 -56.45
C THR A 1100 1.62 45.73 -56.02
N TRP A 1101 1.91 46.64 -56.95
CA TRP A 1101 1.95 48.08 -56.74
C TRP A 1101 1.00 48.81 -57.68
N ILE A 1102 0.19 49.68 -57.09
CA ILE A 1102 -0.78 50.54 -57.76
C ILE A 1102 -0.19 51.94 -57.86
N TYR A 1103 -0.11 52.45 -59.09
CA TYR A 1103 0.22 53.81 -59.41
C TYR A 1103 -1.03 54.56 -59.86
N ARG A 1104 -1.58 55.41 -58.98
CA ARG A 1104 -2.86 56.08 -59.21
C ARG A 1104 -2.72 57.60 -59.34
N PHE A 1105 -3.64 58.19 -60.10
CA PHE A 1105 -3.76 59.63 -60.31
C PHE A 1105 -4.97 60.17 -59.54
N GLY A 1106 -4.73 60.62 -58.30
CA GLY A 1106 -5.74 61.08 -57.36
C GLY A 1106 -6.24 60.00 -56.39
N ASP A 1107 -7.21 60.38 -55.57
CA ASP A 1107 -7.97 59.52 -54.65
C ASP A 1107 -9.48 59.64 -54.94
N GLY A 1108 -10.33 59.09 -54.06
CA GLY A 1108 -11.79 59.11 -54.23
C GLY A 1108 -12.40 60.51 -54.36
N GLU A 1109 -11.71 61.56 -53.88
CA GLU A 1109 -12.17 62.95 -54.01
C GLU A 1109 -11.58 63.64 -55.25
N THR A 1110 -10.29 63.42 -55.56
CA THR A 1110 -9.60 64.17 -56.63
C THR A 1110 -9.52 63.43 -57.97
N ALA A 1111 -10.02 62.19 -58.08
CA ALA A 1111 -9.94 61.35 -59.28
C ALA A 1111 -10.40 62.07 -60.56
N GLY A 1112 -11.52 62.81 -60.47
CA GLY A 1112 -12.15 63.49 -61.61
C GLY A 1112 -11.38 64.71 -62.15
N GLU A 1113 -10.31 65.16 -61.48
CA GLU A 1113 -9.52 66.33 -61.90
C GLU A 1113 -8.01 66.03 -62.03
N SER A 1114 -7.60 64.78 -61.83
CA SER A 1114 -6.18 64.42 -61.73
C SER A 1114 -5.50 64.15 -63.07
N VAL A 1115 -6.26 63.86 -64.13
CA VAL A 1115 -5.77 63.72 -65.50
C VAL A 1115 -6.41 64.78 -66.38
N ALA A 1116 -5.61 65.68 -66.93
CA ALA A 1116 -6.11 66.87 -67.61
C ALA A 1116 -5.48 67.04 -69.01
N LEU A 1117 -6.30 67.34 -70.00
CA LEU A 1117 -5.92 67.70 -71.36
C LEU A 1117 -6.05 69.21 -71.55
N ASP A 1118 -4.92 69.90 -71.63
CA ASP A 1118 -4.87 71.31 -71.97
C ASP A 1118 -4.85 71.47 -73.49
N VAL A 1119 -5.88 72.10 -74.05
CA VAL A 1119 -5.98 72.43 -75.47
C VAL A 1119 -5.81 73.94 -75.64
N PRO A 1120 -4.71 74.41 -76.23
CA PRO A 1120 -4.50 75.84 -76.40
C PRO A 1120 -5.39 76.40 -77.51
N LYS A 1121 -5.68 77.70 -77.44
CA LYS A 1121 -6.40 78.47 -78.47
C LYS A 1121 -5.90 78.23 -79.90
N GLY A 1122 -4.61 77.96 -80.05
CA GLY A 1122 -3.98 77.69 -81.35
C GLY A 1122 -4.32 76.34 -81.98
N ALA A 1123 -4.96 75.42 -81.26
CA ALA A 1123 -5.23 74.05 -81.73
C ALA A 1123 -6.34 73.94 -82.78
N ASN A 1124 -7.23 74.95 -82.88
CA ASN A 1124 -8.39 74.98 -83.80
C ASN A 1124 -9.19 73.65 -83.87
N PRO A 1125 -9.76 73.18 -82.74
CA PRO A 1125 -10.47 71.90 -82.71
C PRO A 1125 -11.75 71.90 -83.58
N GLU A 1126 -12.01 70.77 -84.25
CA GLU A 1126 -13.25 70.49 -84.98
C GLU A 1126 -14.21 69.65 -84.14
N ALA A 1127 -15.50 69.63 -84.52
CA ALA A 1127 -16.53 68.84 -83.83
C ALA A 1127 -16.44 67.35 -84.20
N THR A 1128 -15.36 66.70 -83.77
CA THR A 1128 -15.06 65.29 -84.04
C THR A 1128 -14.26 64.67 -82.89
N THR A 1129 -14.08 63.35 -82.91
CA THR A 1129 -13.30 62.63 -81.90
C THR A 1129 -11.80 62.78 -82.17
N TYR A 1130 -11.05 63.08 -81.11
CA TYR A 1130 -9.59 63.08 -81.12
C TYR A 1130 -9.07 62.00 -80.18
N SER A 1131 -8.04 61.26 -80.59
CA SER A 1131 -7.40 60.24 -79.75
C SER A 1131 -5.87 60.30 -79.87
N ALA A 1132 -5.18 59.79 -78.84
CA ALA A 1132 -3.74 59.61 -78.80
C ALA A 1132 -3.41 58.28 -78.13
N THR A 1133 -2.29 57.66 -78.51
CA THR A 1133 -1.82 56.40 -77.90
C THR A 1133 -0.72 56.69 -76.89
N LEU A 1134 -0.90 56.19 -75.66
CA LEU A 1134 0.14 56.12 -74.64
C LEU A 1134 0.81 54.75 -74.71
N LEU A 1135 2.13 54.72 -74.86
CA LEU A 1135 2.93 53.50 -74.76
C LEU A 1135 3.50 53.40 -73.35
N TRP A 1136 3.12 52.35 -72.64
CA TRP A 1136 3.64 52.00 -71.32
C TRP A 1136 4.69 50.92 -71.46
N GLU A 1137 5.82 51.10 -70.78
CA GLU A 1137 6.94 50.17 -70.81
C GLU A 1137 7.37 49.86 -69.37
N LEU A 1138 7.27 48.58 -69.00
CA LEU A 1138 7.85 48.02 -67.79
C LEU A 1138 9.15 47.32 -68.17
N SER A 1139 10.24 47.67 -67.49
CA SER A 1139 11.57 47.12 -67.79
C SER A 1139 12.31 46.80 -66.52
N ALA A 1140 12.94 45.62 -66.48
CA ALA A 1140 13.96 45.31 -65.49
C ALA A 1140 15.23 46.09 -65.83
N VAL A 1141 15.81 46.78 -64.85
CA VAL A 1141 17.05 47.55 -65.05
C VAL A 1141 18.19 46.71 -64.46
N PRO A 1142 19.09 46.12 -65.27
CA PRO A 1142 20.26 45.44 -64.70
C PRO A 1142 21.13 46.46 -63.97
N GLY A 1143 21.51 46.17 -62.71
CA GLY A 1143 22.46 46.98 -61.97
C GLY A 1143 23.79 47.12 -62.72
N ASN A 1144 24.40 48.30 -62.61
CA ASN A 1144 25.80 48.50 -62.99
C ASN A 1144 26.71 48.19 -61.81
#